data_AF-A0A833YX64-F1
#
_entry.id   AF-A0A833YX64-F1
#
_cell.length_a   1.000
_cell.length_b   1.000
_cell.length_c   1.000
_cell.angle_alpha   90.00
_cell.angle_beta   90.00
_cell.angle_gamma   90.00
#
_symmetry.space_group_name_H-M   'P 1'
#
loop_
_entity.id
_entity.type
_entity.pdbx_description
1 polymer ?
#
loop_
_entity_poly.entity_id
_entity_poly.type
_entity_poly.pdbx_seq_one_letter_code
_entity_poly.pdbx_strand_id
1 'polypeptide(L)'
;MCESNIPGLPLPRPQPETWPTTQAGALPGNRTPDLSQDDAHPTSQVGGTKAGVVRFLGETDFAKGEWCGVELDEPLGKNDGAVAGTRYFQCQPKYGLFAPVHKVTKIGFPSTTPAKAKAAAVRRVMATTPASLKRSPSASSLSSLSSVASSVSSKPSRTGLHVLELEAKMDQLRAMVEAADREKVELLNQLEEEKRKVEDLQFRVEEESITKGDLETQTKLEHARIKELEQSLLFEKTKADKLQRELEDTRVATVSEKSRIMELEKDLALRAQEVAELRRRLESSKPAGDVDTSLSLLQEISALQEKLEATRTDHQREMASLKEQCGAREEAQRKEMKALQASVEKLSKENESLRSKLEHADKENADVIALWKSRLETAIASHQQAMEELKASFSKGVGAETAALAELKTQIERARLDYQREIETLQSKQDSERSAHAKEMEAVRAKLMEVIGEKESSLEAVQSKLDRAEEQHLVEMEDTLSKLQEAEIKVKELEALRAKCGEQTRVIDDFTSRLKAAEEKLLDLDALQKASSEGKAEVETLRQQLEAAEKQIKSLEAAKEAESGKASSIAKELQGRELTLSELQERSSAVSRAKEALEKELQTLREKFAGASEEAASVQRSMQETVNKLHQKEEQFNALSSELEKLRDNLTDMEAKFRERDEREEQLIKAKGKLENDIAEIMRMSGDNSSQLTRMNDELRLKERNIEELQLKLTKANEGAGLLQRSLAEATLKAEQSQREAAEKHEVEKRELLEKLLDLEKKAEVSHNQCQDLKARYEGASAETRAKHEEAVRELQQRLQDAEQRLAVAQEQHRDLLQETVELRKQADKARAAQTADDAMQIVEQMTKEKTATLASLEDTKQTNEKLQSELDTLKENNLKNVEELNKSKELLTAENQKMEEFRKEIETLKQAAAQKSQQLSALQEENVKLAEELGRRRDEVSTHQKVEEERSVLNNQLLEMKKRESKLLKDTDEEKASLQKSISITSALLTEKDAELERLRNEVTALRGENASAKSLHSVVQTLESDKVKLELKVKNLELQLKENRRQLSSSSGNTDAQAEEDERAQESQIDFLNSVIVDLQRKNQDLKTKVEMMSEAALNGNGDDLNNYDSDDQERQPRKPPRLFCDICDCFDLHDTEDCPTQAQMSEDPPHSTHHGSRGEERPYCDICEVFGHWATNCHDDETF
;
A
#
# COMPACT_ATOMS: atom_id res chain seq x y z
N MET A 1 -52.32 51.86 3.63
CA MET A 1 -52.50 52.27 2.22
C MET A 1 -52.15 51.06 1.36
N CYS A 2 -53.01 50.41 0.59
CA CYS A 2 -54.48 50.32 0.52
C CYS A 2 -54.76 48.81 0.24
N GLU A 3 -55.80 48.17 0.78
CA GLU A 3 -57.13 48.01 0.14
C GLU A 3 -57.05 47.85 -1.40
N SER A 4 -57.66 46.88 -2.09
CA SER A 4 -58.45 45.67 -1.75
C SER A 4 -58.46 44.74 -3.00
N ASN A 5 -59.14 43.57 -3.14
CA ASN A 5 -60.18 42.93 -2.34
C ASN A 5 -60.26 41.39 -2.58
N ILE A 6 -61.21 40.73 -1.91
CA ILE A 6 -61.69 39.32 -2.00
C ILE A 6 -63.25 39.46 -2.21
N PRO A 7 -64.10 38.54 -2.77
CA PRO A 7 -64.14 37.09 -2.49
C PRO A 7 -64.69 36.09 -3.54
N GLY A 8 -64.54 34.79 -3.22
CA GLY A 8 -65.07 33.65 -4.01
C GLY A 8 -64.87 32.26 -3.36
N LEU A 9 -65.04 32.16 -2.04
CA LEU A 9 -64.98 30.95 -1.18
C LEU A 9 -66.30 30.11 -1.27
N PRO A 10 -66.48 28.91 -0.61
CA PRO A 10 -65.61 28.21 0.37
C PRO A 10 -65.52 26.64 0.29
N LEU A 11 -64.79 26.06 1.27
CA LEU A 11 -64.87 24.70 1.88
C LEU A 11 -63.97 23.56 1.31
N PRO A 12 -63.47 22.62 2.16
CA PRO A 12 -62.51 22.90 3.25
C PRO A 12 -61.36 21.86 3.40
N ARG A 13 -60.40 22.12 4.31
CA ARG A 13 -59.34 21.19 4.77
C ARG A 13 -59.90 19.94 5.49
N PRO A 14 -59.09 18.88 5.72
CA PRO A 14 -58.44 18.76 7.05
C PRO A 14 -56.99 18.19 7.08
N GLN A 15 -56.30 18.50 8.18
CA GLN A 15 -55.32 17.66 8.92
C GLN A 15 -56.01 17.29 10.27
N PRO A 16 -55.49 16.42 11.17
CA PRO A 16 -54.60 15.24 11.04
C PRO A 16 -55.12 13.99 11.84
N GLU A 17 -54.24 12.99 12.08
CA GLU A 17 -54.22 11.99 13.19
C GLU A 17 -55.03 10.65 13.20
N THR A 18 -54.41 9.70 13.92
CA THR A 18 -54.90 8.45 14.58
C THR A 18 -54.73 7.07 13.88
N TRP A 19 -54.38 6.05 14.70
CA TRP A 19 -54.07 4.64 14.35
C TRP A 19 -55.27 3.69 14.58
N PRO A 20 -55.25 2.43 14.07
CA PRO A 20 -55.01 1.26 14.96
C PRO A 20 -54.25 0.06 14.28
N THR A 21 -53.29 -0.62 14.94
CA THR A 21 -53.42 -1.81 15.84
C THR A 21 -53.52 -3.20 15.18
N THR A 22 -52.37 -3.87 15.07
CA THR A 22 -52.04 -5.25 15.55
C THR A 22 -52.96 -6.46 15.25
N GLN A 23 -52.41 -7.49 14.57
CA GLN A 23 -52.29 -8.86 15.12
C GLN A 23 -51.22 -9.73 14.41
N ALA A 24 -50.75 -10.79 15.08
CA ALA A 24 -49.49 -11.50 14.79
C ALA A 24 -49.69 -12.90 14.17
N GLY A 25 -48.62 -13.48 13.60
CA GLY A 25 -48.63 -14.89 13.16
C GLY A 25 -47.35 -15.41 12.48
N ALA A 26 -46.49 -16.08 13.26
CA ALA A 26 -45.53 -17.14 12.87
C ALA A 26 -44.39 -16.88 11.85
N LEU A 27 -43.15 -17.13 12.29
CA LEU A 27 -42.06 -17.69 11.48
C LEU A 27 -42.37 -19.17 11.16
N PRO A 28 -41.85 -19.73 10.05
CA PRO A 28 -40.50 -20.33 10.11
C PRO A 28 -39.62 -19.95 8.92
N GLY A 29 -38.31 -19.78 9.16
CA GLY A 29 -37.35 -19.44 8.10
C GLY A 29 -36.71 -20.67 7.43
N ASN A 30 -36.10 -20.45 6.26
CA ASN A 30 -34.79 -21.04 5.94
C ASN A 30 -34.15 -20.43 4.67
N ARG A 31 -32.83 -20.28 4.72
CA ARG A 31 -31.88 -20.33 3.59
C ARG A 31 -32.09 -19.36 2.42
N THR A 32 -31.40 -18.23 2.51
CA THR A 32 -30.51 -17.83 1.40
C THR A 32 -29.46 -18.93 1.18
N PRO A 33 -29.28 -19.45 -0.06
CA PRO A 33 -28.06 -20.14 -0.43
C PRO A 33 -27.01 -19.08 -0.74
N ASP A 34 -26.11 -18.86 0.22
CA ASP A 34 -24.77 -18.38 -0.10
C ASP A 34 -24.11 -19.43 -1.01
N LEU A 35 -23.62 -19.00 -2.17
CA LEU A 35 -22.92 -19.87 -3.11
C LEU A 35 -21.45 -19.44 -3.15
N SER A 36 -20.68 -20.12 -2.30
CA SER A 36 -19.23 -20.07 -2.25
C SER A 36 -18.60 -20.21 -3.65
N GLN A 37 -17.57 -19.40 -3.90
CA GLN A 37 -16.62 -19.66 -4.98
C GLN A 37 -15.95 -21.02 -4.73
N ASP A 38 -16.37 -22.05 -5.45
CA ASP A 38 -15.58 -23.19 -5.97
C ASP A 38 -16.47 -24.33 -6.47
N ASP A 39 -17.35 -24.04 -7.44
CA ASP A 39 -18.10 -25.07 -8.17
C ASP A 39 -18.23 -24.75 -9.66
N ALA A 40 -18.05 -25.77 -10.50
CA ALA A 40 -17.93 -25.62 -11.95
C ALA A 40 -19.26 -25.17 -12.58
N HIS A 41 -19.32 -23.93 -13.05
CA HIS A 41 -20.53 -23.36 -13.65
C HIS A 41 -20.86 -24.04 -15.00
N PRO A 42 -22.12 -24.38 -15.29
CA PRO A 42 -22.49 -25.14 -16.48
C PRO A 42 -22.46 -24.26 -17.75
N THR A 43 -21.43 -24.46 -18.59
CA THR A 43 -21.36 -23.87 -19.94
C THR A 43 -22.63 -24.22 -20.73
N SER A 44 -23.27 -23.20 -21.25
CA SER A 44 -24.60 -23.28 -21.83
C SER A 44 -24.64 -22.59 -23.19
N GLN A 45 -25.35 -23.21 -24.13
CA GLN A 45 -25.47 -22.74 -25.51
C GLN A 45 -26.83 -22.12 -25.75
N VAL A 46 -26.85 -20.89 -26.26
CA VAL A 46 -28.06 -20.17 -26.62
C VAL A 46 -28.19 -20.15 -28.14
N GLY A 47 -29.27 -20.75 -28.66
CA GLY A 47 -29.55 -20.74 -30.11
C GLY A 47 -28.59 -21.56 -30.99
N GLY A 48 -27.83 -22.49 -30.41
CA GLY A 48 -27.02 -23.47 -31.16
C GLY A 48 -25.67 -22.95 -31.72
N THR A 49 -25.30 -21.70 -31.45
CA THR A 49 -24.00 -21.12 -31.86
C THR A 49 -23.30 -20.31 -30.78
N LYS A 50 -24.02 -19.63 -29.88
CA LYS A 50 -23.42 -18.78 -28.84
C LYS A 50 -23.25 -19.55 -27.54
N ALA A 51 -22.02 -19.72 -27.08
CA ALA A 51 -21.68 -20.32 -25.79
C ALA A 51 -21.46 -19.24 -24.71
N GLY A 52 -21.68 -19.62 -23.45
CA GLY A 52 -21.43 -18.76 -22.30
C GLY A 52 -21.80 -19.41 -20.97
N VAL A 53 -21.61 -18.67 -19.89
CA VAL A 53 -21.84 -19.07 -18.50
C VAL A 53 -23.15 -18.50 -17.99
N VAL A 54 -23.99 -19.33 -17.36
CA VAL A 54 -25.21 -18.88 -16.69
C VAL A 54 -24.85 -18.07 -15.45
N ARG A 55 -25.29 -16.80 -15.40
CA ARG A 55 -25.10 -15.88 -14.27
C ARG A 55 -26.39 -15.52 -13.55
N PHE A 56 -27.54 -15.70 -14.20
CA PHE A 56 -28.86 -15.42 -13.63
C PHE A 56 -29.88 -16.46 -14.10
N LEU A 57 -30.80 -16.86 -13.22
CA LEU A 57 -31.93 -17.73 -13.53
C LEU A 57 -33.13 -17.33 -12.66
N GLY A 58 -34.22 -16.84 -13.28
CA GLY A 58 -35.41 -16.40 -12.54
C GLY A 58 -36.39 -15.62 -13.42
N GLU A 59 -37.42 -15.04 -12.79
CA GLU A 59 -38.34 -14.11 -13.47
C GLU A 59 -37.66 -12.77 -13.79
N THR A 60 -38.16 -12.05 -14.80
CA THR A 60 -37.60 -10.76 -15.24
C THR A 60 -38.69 -9.71 -15.45
N ASP A 61 -38.37 -8.45 -15.15
CA ASP A 61 -39.34 -7.34 -15.23
C ASP A 61 -39.78 -7.05 -16.67
N PHE A 62 -38.88 -7.28 -17.64
CA PHE A 62 -39.10 -7.01 -19.05
C PHE A 62 -39.91 -8.11 -19.77
N ALA A 63 -40.02 -9.32 -19.21
CA ALA A 63 -40.75 -10.43 -19.82
C ALA A 63 -41.17 -11.50 -18.80
N LYS A 64 -42.42 -11.95 -18.91
CA LYS A 64 -43.00 -13.00 -18.05
C LYS A 64 -42.39 -14.39 -18.29
N GLY A 65 -42.36 -15.21 -17.24
CA GLY A 65 -41.78 -16.56 -17.22
C GLY A 65 -40.34 -16.57 -16.73
N GLU A 66 -39.74 -17.76 -16.62
CA GLU A 66 -38.32 -17.89 -16.26
C GLU A 66 -37.40 -17.57 -17.45
N TRP A 67 -36.37 -16.77 -17.16
CA TRP A 67 -35.30 -16.41 -18.07
C TRP A 67 -33.94 -16.74 -17.46
N CYS A 68 -33.03 -17.10 -18.35
CA CYS A 68 -31.64 -17.37 -18.06
C CYS A 68 -30.81 -16.18 -18.59
N GLY A 69 -30.09 -15.52 -17.70
CA GLY A 69 -29.06 -14.54 -18.03
C GLY A 69 -27.72 -15.26 -18.22
N VAL A 70 -27.15 -15.16 -19.41
CA VAL A 70 -25.91 -15.80 -19.82
C VAL A 70 -24.88 -14.73 -20.15
N GLU A 71 -23.70 -14.83 -19.54
CA GLU A 71 -22.50 -14.11 -19.94
C GLU A 71 -21.82 -14.92 -21.04
N LEU A 72 -21.76 -14.38 -22.26
CA LEU A 72 -21.14 -15.04 -23.42
C LEU A 72 -19.63 -14.91 -23.36
N ASP A 73 -18.91 -15.85 -23.97
CA ASP A 73 -17.44 -15.83 -24.02
C ASP A 73 -16.90 -14.76 -25.03
N GLU A 74 -17.75 -14.34 -25.97
CA GLU A 74 -17.46 -13.36 -27.03
C GLU A 74 -18.40 -12.13 -26.94
N PRO A 75 -18.03 -10.95 -27.48
CA PRO A 75 -18.81 -9.70 -27.46
C PRO A 75 -20.06 -9.70 -28.38
N LEU A 76 -20.79 -10.82 -28.40
CA LEU A 76 -21.98 -11.09 -29.23
C LEU A 76 -23.30 -10.97 -28.44
N GLY A 77 -23.23 -10.50 -27.20
CA GLY A 77 -24.36 -10.22 -26.31
C GLY A 77 -25.07 -8.92 -26.65
N LYS A 78 -26.10 -8.59 -25.86
CA LYS A 78 -26.97 -7.42 -26.06
C LYS A 78 -26.93 -6.41 -24.92
N ASN A 79 -26.35 -6.76 -23.78
CA ASN A 79 -26.28 -5.92 -22.59
C ASN A 79 -24.99 -6.21 -21.79
N ASP A 80 -24.87 -5.55 -20.63
CA ASP A 80 -23.83 -5.67 -19.61
C ASP A 80 -24.34 -6.43 -18.35
N GLY A 81 -25.43 -7.17 -18.48
CA GLY A 81 -26.17 -7.81 -17.38
C GLY A 81 -27.33 -6.97 -16.81
N ALA A 82 -27.56 -5.74 -17.32
CA ALA A 82 -28.74 -4.93 -17.02
C ALA A 82 -29.71 -4.81 -18.21
N VAL A 83 -31.01 -4.71 -17.93
CA VAL A 83 -32.07 -4.48 -18.92
C VAL A 83 -33.07 -3.47 -18.37
N ALA A 84 -33.36 -2.41 -19.14
CA ALA A 84 -34.31 -1.35 -18.78
C ALA A 84 -34.05 -0.65 -17.42
N GLY A 85 -32.80 -0.66 -16.94
CA GLY A 85 -32.40 -0.07 -15.65
C GLY A 85 -32.32 -1.08 -14.50
N THR A 86 -32.99 -2.23 -14.58
CA THR A 86 -32.79 -3.33 -13.61
C THR A 86 -31.52 -4.10 -13.95
N ARG A 87 -30.63 -4.26 -12.97
CA ARG A 87 -29.43 -5.11 -13.08
C ARG A 87 -29.72 -6.50 -12.50
N TYR A 88 -29.46 -7.55 -13.29
CA TYR A 88 -29.63 -8.95 -12.86
C TYR A 88 -28.30 -9.67 -12.66
N PHE A 89 -27.27 -9.28 -13.43
CA PHE A 89 -25.88 -9.70 -13.25
C PHE A 89 -24.91 -8.61 -13.73
N GLN A 90 -23.61 -8.83 -13.60
CA GLN A 90 -22.56 -7.93 -14.06
C GLN A 90 -21.68 -8.67 -15.07
N CYS A 91 -21.45 -8.07 -16.23
CA CYS A 91 -20.46 -8.51 -17.22
C CYS A 91 -19.95 -7.31 -18.03
N GLN A 92 -19.05 -7.54 -19.00
CA GLN A 92 -18.63 -6.47 -19.92
C GLN A 92 -19.75 -6.03 -20.88
N PRO A 93 -19.72 -4.79 -21.40
CA PRO A 93 -20.70 -4.34 -22.39
C PRO A 93 -20.71 -5.22 -23.64
N LYS A 94 -21.89 -5.68 -24.06
CA LYS A 94 -22.12 -6.67 -25.14
C LYS A 94 -21.70 -8.10 -24.82
N TYR A 95 -21.52 -8.48 -23.55
CA TYR A 95 -21.31 -9.89 -23.16
C TYR A 95 -22.58 -10.54 -22.59
N GLY A 96 -23.50 -9.77 -22.03
CA GLY A 96 -24.73 -10.29 -21.42
C GLY A 96 -25.85 -10.58 -22.43
N LEU A 97 -26.52 -11.72 -22.29
CA LEU A 97 -27.65 -12.14 -23.10
C LEU A 97 -28.72 -12.83 -22.24
N PHE A 98 -29.98 -12.43 -22.39
CA PHE A 98 -31.12 -13.14 -21.78
C PHE A 98 -31.80 -14.04 -22.80
N ALA A 99 -32.10 -15.27 -22.40
CA ALA A 99 -32.89 -16.22 -23.17
C ALA A 99 -33.90 -16.94 -22.26
N PRO A 100 -35.11 -17.29 -22.74
CA PRO A 100 -36.01 -18.16 -21.98
C PRO A 100 -35.34 -19.50 -21.72
N VAL A 101 -35.55 -20.09 -20.53
CA VAL A 101 -34.84 -21.32 -20.10
C VAL A 101 -34.93 -22.45 -21.14
N HIS A 102 -36.08 -22.63 -21.79
CA HIS A 102 -36.30 -23.64 -22.83
C HIS A 102 -35.49 -23.46 -24.13
N LYS A 103 -34.73 -22.36 -24.29
CA LYS A 103 -33.84 -22.10 -25.44
C LYS A 103 -32.35 -22.25 -25.10
N VAL A 104 -32.04 -22.67 -23.87
CA VAL A 104 -30.67 -22.82 -23.36
C VAL A 104 -30.35 -24.31 -23.24
N THR A 105 -29.26 -24.74 -23.87
CA THR A 105 -28.84 -26.15 -23.89
C THR A 105 -27.51 -26.33 -23.15
N LYS A 106 -27.46 -27.19 -22.14
CA LYS A 106 -26.23 -27.47 -21.39
C LYS A 106 -25.22 -28.28 -22.22
N ILE A 107 -23.97 -27.84 -22.27
CA ILE A 107 -22.83 -28.58 -22.84
C ILE A 107 -22.05 -29.22 -21.68
N GLY A 108 -21.67 -30.49 -21.82
CA GLY A 108 -20.94 -31.24 -20.78
C GLY A 108 -19.54 -31.67 -21.24
N PHE A 109 -18.54 -31.42 -20.39
CA PHE A 109 -17.19 -32.01 -20.51
C PHE A 109 -17.02 -33.22 -19.57
N PRO A 110 -16.24 -34.25 -19.94
CA PRO A 110 -16.07 -35.46 -19.14
C PRO A 110 -14.94 -35.33 -18.11
N SER A 111 -15.14 -35.87 -16.90
CA SER A 111 -14.10 -35.97 -15.85
C SER A 111 -14.00 -37.38 -15.25
N THR A 112 -12.79 -37.72 -14.77
CA THR A 112 -12.32 -39.02 -14.27
C THR A 112 -12.28 -39.03 -12.73
N THR A 113 -12.46 -40.11 -11.94
CA THR A 113 -12.63 -41.59 -12.11
C THR A 113 -12.99 -42.18 -10.71
N PRO A 114 -13.05 -43.51 -10.43
CA PRO A 114 -13.30 -44.72 -11.25
C PRO A 114 -14.40 -45.66 -10.65
N ALA A 115 -14.96 -46.58 -11.45
CA ALA A 115 -15.68 -47.75 -10.93
C ALA A 115 -15.47 -49.01 -11.79
N LYS A 116 -15.40 -50.19 -11.15
CA LYS A 116 -14.99 -51.48 -11.73
C LYS A 116 -15.97 -52.07 -12.77
N ALA A 117 -15.46 -52.55 -13.90
CA ALA A 117 -15.58 -53.97 -14.32
C ALA A 117 -14.69 -54.35 -15.52
N LYS A 118 -13.98 -55.50 -15.39
CA LYS A 118 -13.59 -56.54 -16.39
C LYS A 118 -13.84 -56.22 -17.90
N ALA A 119 -12.97 -56.53 -18.88
CA ALA A 119 -11.82 -57.46 -18.96
C ALA A 119 -10.94 -57.27 -20.22
N ALA A 120 -9.74 -57.87 -20.19
CA ALA A 120 -8.97 -58.46 -21.31
C ALA A 120 -8.32 -57.60 -22.42
N ALA A 121 -6.97 -57.68 -22.43
CA ALA A 121 -6.11 -58.07 -23.57
C ALA A 121 -5.38 -57.03 -24.48
N VAL A 122 -4.06 -56.95 -24.26
CA VAL A 122 -2.96 -57.05 -25.27
C VAL A 122 -2.50 -55.81 -26.09
N ARG A 123 -1.36 -55.27 -25.65
CA ARG A 123 -0.14 -54.83 -26.39
C ARG A 123 -0.18 -53.82 -27.58
N ARG A 124 0.60 -52.73 -27.35
CA ARG A 124 1.69 -52.15 -28.20
C ARG A 124 1.41 -51.14 -29.35
N VAL A 125 2.08 -49.99 -29.19
CA VAL A 125 2.97 -49.27 -30.16
C VAL A 125 2.37 -48.41 -31.28
N MET A 126 2.65 -47.09 -31.15
CA MET A 126 3.02 -46.05 -32.14
C MET A 126 2.41 -46.01 -33.56
N ALA A 127 1.73 -44.89 -33.83
CA ALA A 127 1.85 -43.96 -34.97
C ALA A 127 1.90 -44.46 -36.44
N THR A 128 0.99 -43.96 -37.29
CA THR A 128 1.31 -43.00 -38.39
C THR A 128 0.06 -42.53 -39.18
N THR A 129 0.11 -41.24 -39.57
CA THR A 129 -0.50 -40.42 -40.65
C THR A 129 -1.64 -40.90 -41.61
N PRO A 130 -2.35 -39.97 -42.29
CA PRO A 130 -3.73 -40.17 -42.79
C PRO A 130 -3.87 -40.35 -44.33
N ALA A 131 -5.11 -40.65 -44.77
CA ALA A 131 -5.53 -40.62 -46.18
C ALA A 131 -6.94 -40.01 -46.35
N SER A 132 -7.12 -39.19 -47.39
CA SER A 132 -8.37 -38.49 -47.75
C SER A 132 -9.36 -39.37 -48.54
N LEU A 133 -10.65 -38.96 -48.64
CA LEU A 133 -11.34 -38.59 -49.91
C LEU A 133 -12.89 -38.50 -49.84
N LYS A 134 -13.41 -37.39 -50.41
CA LYS A 134 -14.67 -37.23 -51.23
C LYS A 134 -16.08 -37.34 -50.61
N ARG A 135 -16.88 -36.27 -50.78
CA ARG A 135 -18.01 -36.22 -51.76
C ARG A 135 -18.46 -34.79 -52.12
N SER A 136 -19.26 -34.66 -53.19
CA SER A 136 -19.65 -33.42 -53.94
C SER A 136 -21.21 -33.34 -54.07
N PRO A 137 -21.88 -32.66 -55.05
CA PRO A 137 -21.59 -31.48 -55.91
C PRO A 137 -22.80 -30.49 -56.11
N SER A 138 -22.61 -29.38 -56.87
CA SER A 138 -23.55 -28.66 -57.81
C SER A 138 -23.12 -27.18 -58.02
N ALA A 139 -23.56 -26.37 -59.02
CA ALA A 139 -24.04 -26.55 -60.41
C ALA A 139 -24.28 -25.14 -61.05
N SER A 140 -24.38 -24.88 -62.38
CA SER A 140 -23.59 -25.31 -63.56
C SER A 140 -24.09 -24.62 -64.87
N SER A 141 -23.31 -23.73 -65.49
CA SER A 141 -23.53 -23.07 -66.83
C SER A 141 -22.31 -22.18 -67.16
N LEU A 142 -22.03 -21.62 -68.36
CA LEU A 142 -22.27 -21.79 -69.82
C LEU A 142 -21.27 -20.80 -70.50
N SER A 143 -20.79 -20.87 -71.75
CA SER A 143 -20.93 -21.77 -72.93
C SER A 143 -19.67 -21.65 -73.84
N SER A 144 -19.70 -22.06 -75.12
CA SER A 144 -18.54 -22.01 -76.08
C SER A 144 -19.02 -21.96 -77.55
N LEU A 145 -18.12 -22.20 -78.55
CA LEU A 145 -18.33 -22.41 -80.02
C LEU A 145 -18.15 -21.16 -80.93
N SER A 146 -17.74 -21.22 -82.22
CA SER A 146 -17.11 -22.24 -83.11
C SER A 146 -16.66 -21.56 -84.45
N SER A 147 -15.92 -22.26 -85.33
CA SER A 147 -15.39 -21.78 -86.62
C SER A 147 -16.08 -22.40 -87.86
N VAL A 148 -16.32 -21.65 -88.95
CA VAL A 148 -16.52 -22.20 -90.32
C VAL A 148 -16.17 -21.16 -91.43
N ALA A 149 -15.95 -21.63 -92.67
CA ALA A 149 -15.41 -20.88 -93.82
C ALA A 149 -16.45 -20.47 -94.89
N SER A 150 -16.07 -19.57 -95.82
CA SER A 150 -16.61 -19.47 -97.21
C SER A 150 -15.80 -18.49 -98.10
N SER A 151 -15.92 -18.60 -99.42
CA SER A 151 -15.10 -17.90 -100.44
C SER A 151 -15.92 -17.32 -101.61
N VAL A 152 -15.56 -16.13 -102.13
CA VAL A 152 -15.92 -15.64 -103.50
C VAL A 152 -14.81 -14.73 -104.07
N SER A 153 -14.68 -14.71 -105.40
CA SER A 153 -13.60 -14.13 -106.23
C SER A 153 -13.74 -12.65 -106.62
N SER A 154 -12.61 -11.92 -106.76
CA SER A 154 -12.29 -11.01 -107.89
C SER A 154 -10.82 -10.54 -107.90
N LYS A 155 -10.23 -10.33 -109.09
CA LYS A 155 -8.80 -10.00 -109.38
C LYS A 155 -8.65 -8.53 -109.88
N PRO A 156 -7.44 -7.99 -110.18
CA PRO A 156 -6.11 -8.07 -109.53
C PRO A 156 -5.37 -6.70 -109.43
N SER A 157 -4.26 -6.58 -108.68
CA SER A 157 -3.01 -5.85 -109.11
C SER A 157 -1.96 -5.71 -107.98
N ARG A 158 -0.71 -6.15 -108.24
CA ARG A 158 0.61 -5.74 -107.67
C ARG A 158 0.85 -5.56 -106.15
N THR A 159 -0.14 -5.58 -105.24
CA THR A 159 0.09 -5.45 -103.77
C THR A 159 0.52 -6.75 -103.06
N GLY A 160 0.31 -7.91 -103.67
CA GLY A 160 0.41 -9.21 -102.97
C GLY A 160 1.79 -9.57 -102.38
N LEU A 161 2.90 -9.10 -102.94
CA LEU A 161 4.23 -9.37 -102.37
C LEU A 161 4.47 -8.58 -101.07
N HIS A 162 3.99 -7.34 -101.01
CA HIS A 162 4.20 -6.47 -99.86
C HIS A 162 3.24 -6.79 -98.71
N VAL A 163 2.04 -7.31 -99.03
CA VAL A 163 1.10 -7.82 -98.02
C VAL A 163 1.66 -9.05 -97.31
N LEU A 164 2.19 -10.04 -98.04
CA LEU A 164 2.82 -11.23 -97.44
C LEU A 164 4.05 -10.86 -96.57
N GLU A 165 4.81 -9.85 -96.98
CA GLU A 165 5.96 -9.36 -96.22
C GLU A 165 5.54 -8.56 -94.97
N LEU A 166 4.41 -7.83 -95.01
CA LEU A 166 3.79 -7.23 -93.83
C LEU A 166 3.21 -8.29 -92.90
N GLU A 167 2.51 -9.30 -93.42
CA GLU A 167 1.92 -10.40 -92.63
C GLU A 167 3.02 -11.16 -91.88
N ALA A 168 4.12 -11.52 -92.55
CA ALA A 168 5.28 -12.15 -91.91
C ALA A 168 5.91 -11.27 -90.80
N LYS A 169 6.01 -9.95 -91.02
CA LYS A 169 6.49 -9.00 -90.00
C LYS A 169 5.51 -8.84 -88.84
N MET A 170 4.20 -8.90 -89.09
CA MET A 170 3.16 -8.87 -88.05
C MET A 170 3.14 -10.15 -87.22
N ASP A 171 3.38 -11.31 -87.83
CA ASP A 171 3.52 -12.58 -87.10
C ASP A 171 4.81 -12.62 -86.28
N GLN A 172 5.92 -12.07 -86.80
CA GLN A 172 7.16 -11.91 -86.04
C GLN A 172 6.98 -10.96 -84.84
N LEU A 173 6.33 -9.80 -85.04
CA LEU A 173 5.97 -8.88 -83.96
C LEU A 173 5.04 -9.54 -82.93
N ARG A 174 4.06 -10.35 -83.37
CA ARG A 174 3.18 -11.09 -82.46
C ARG A 174 3.96 -12.12 -81.63
N ALA A 175 4.87 -12.86 -82.24
CA ALA A 175 5.73 -13.81 -81.53
C ALA A 175 6.65 -13.13 -80.51
N MET A 176 7.15 -11.92 -80.80
CA MET A 176 7.92 -11.11 -79.84
C MET A 176 7.06 -10.59 -78.68
N VAL A 177 5.84 -10.11 -78.95
CA VAL A 177 4.88 -9.71 -77.90
C VAL A 177 4.50 -10.91 -77.03
N GLU A 178 4.20 -12.07 -77.63
CA GLU A 178 3.92 -13.32 -76.90
C GLU A 178 5.13 -13.83 -76.10
N ALA A 179 6.37 -13.49 -76.47
CA ALA A 179 7.55 -13.77 -75.67
C ALA A 179 7.66 -12.80 -74.48
N ALA A 180 7.51 -11.50 -74.71
CA ALA A 180 7.55 -10.47 -73.67
C ALA A 180 6.42 -10.63 -72.63
N ASP A 181 5.21 -10.99 -73.05
CA ASP A 181 4.11 -11.28 -72.13
C ASP A 181 4.35 -12.55 -71.28
N ARG A 182 5.05 -13.57 -71.83
CA ARG A 182 5.48 -14.74 -71.05
C ARG A 182 6.53 -14.36 -70.00
N GLU A 183 7.56 -13.61 -70.40
CA GLU A 183 8.60 -13.12 -69.51
C GLU A 183 8.04 -12.22 -68.40
N LYS A 184 7.08 -11.34 -68.74
CA LYS A 184 6.34 -10.52 -67.77
C LYS A 184 5.54 -11.36 -66.78
N VAL A 185 4.89 -12.44 -67.20
CA VAL A 185 4.18 -13.36 -66.28
C VAL A 185 5.18 -14.10 -65.38
N GLU A 186 6.34 -14.48 -65.91
CA GLU A 186 7.39 -15.15 -65.13
C GLU A 186 8.01 -14.21 -64.08
N LEU A 187 8.28 -12.95 -64.43
CA LEU A 187 8.72 -11.89 -63.51
C LEU A 187 7.66 -11.54 -62.46
N LEU A 188 6.38 -11.50 -62.83
CA LEU A 188 5.28 -11.30 -61.86
C LEU A 188 5.20 -12.45 -60.86
N ASN A 189 5.32 -13.70 -61.31
CA ASN A 189 5.37 -14.86 -60.41
C ASN A 189 6.60 -14.81 -59.49
N GLN A 190 7.77 -14.42 -59.99
CA GLN A 190 8.96 -14.23 -59.14
C GLN A 190 8.75 -13.13 -58.10
N LEU A 191 8.13 -12.01 -58.46
CA LEU A 191 7.79 -10.93 -57.51
C LEU A 191 6.77 -11.39 -56.45
N GLU A 192 5.80 -12.23 -56.81
CA GLU A 192 4.83 -12.83 -55.88
C GLU A 192 5.50 -13.85 -54.94
N GLU A 193 6.47 -14.63 -55.44
CA GLU A 193 7.28 -15.57 -54.67
C GLU A 193 8.19 -14.84 -53.66
N GLU A 194 8.86 -13.76 -54.07
CA GLU A 194 9.67 -12.93 -53.17
C GLU A 194 8.82 -12.19 -52.13
N LYS A 195 7.62 -11.70 -52.49
CA LYS A 195 6.68 -11.15 -51.51
C LYS A 195 6.31 -12.16 -50.43
N ARG A 196 5.99 -13.40 -50.80
CA ARG A 196 5.71 -14.46 -49.82
C ARG A 196 6.90 -14.78 -48.92
N LYS A 197 8.14 -14.73 -49.44
CA LYS A 197 9.36 -14.90 -48.62
C LYS A 197 9.54 -13.73 -47.65
N VAL A 198 9.25 -12.50 -48.06
CA VAL A 198 9.29 -11.33 -47.17
C VAL A 198 8.19 -11.43 -46.10
N GLU A 199 6.99 -11.85 -46.45
CA GLU A 199 5.89 -12.09 -45.50
C GLU A 199 6.22 -13.21 -44.50
N ASP A 200 6.82 -14.33 -44.94
CA ASP A 200 7.26 -15.43 -44.07
C ASP A 200 8.43 -15.01 -43.15
N LEU A 201 9.40 -14.26 -43.69
CA LEU A 201 10.48 -13.69 -42.88
C LEU A 201 9.97 -12.66 -41.88
N GLN A 202 9.00 -11.81 -42.25
CA GLN A 202 8.39 -10.87 -41.34
C GLN A 202 7.62 -11.59 -40.22
N PHE A 203 6.83 -12.61 -40.56
CA PHE A 203 6.13 -13.43 -39.56
C PHE A 203 7.11 -14.12 -38.60
N ARG A 204 8.23 -14.64 -39.11
CA ARG A 204 9.28 -15.26 -38.28
C ARG A 204 10.04 -14.25 -37.42
N VAL A 205 10.30 -13.04 -37.92
CA VAL A 205 10.89 -11.96 -37.11
C VAL A 205 9.92 -11.50 -36.02
N GLU A 206 8.62 -11.42 -36.31
CA GLU A 206 7.58 -11.12 -35.31
C GLU A 206 7.45 -12.24 -34.26
N GLU A 207 7.55 -13.52 -34.65
CA GLU A 207 7.60 -14.68 -33.74
C GLU A 207 8.87 -14.70 -32.88
N GLU A 208 10.04 -14.38 -33.44
CA GLU A 208 11.31 -14.27 -32.70
C GLU A 208 11.37 -13.00 -31.81
N SER A 209 10.62 -11.93 -32.15
CA SER A 209 10.53 -10.69 -31.38
C SER A 209 9.58 -10.77 -30.18
N ILE A 210 8.51 -11.58 -30.28
CA ILE A 210 7.57 -11.82 -29.18
C ILE A 210 8.00 -13.11 -28.48
N THR A 211 9.05 -13.04 -27.65
CA THR A 211 9.43 -14.24 -26.91
C THR A 211 8.31 -14.61 -25.95
N LYS A 212 7.95 -15.89 -25.94
CA LYS A 212 6.99 -16.45 -24.98
C LYS A 212 7.38 -16.16 -23.52
N GLY A 213 8.68 -15.97 -23.25
CA GLY A 213 9.21 -15.56 -21.95
C GLY A 213 8.79 -14.15 -21.55
N ASP A 214 8.70 -13.20 -22.48
CA ASP A 214 8.33 -11.81 -22.19
C ASP A 214 6.84 -11.68 -21.87
N LEU A 215 5.98 -12.34 -22.65
CA LEU A 215 4.55 -12.43 -22.33
C LEU A 215 4.31 -13.18 -21.01
N GLU A 216 5.03 -14.28 -20.74
CA GLU A 216 4.92 -15.00 -19.47
C GLU A 216 5.45 -14.19 -18.28
N THR A 217 6.51 -13.40 -18.42
CA THR A 217 7.06 -12.57 -17.33
C THR A 217 6.19 -11.34 -17.08
N GLN A 218 5.68 -10.68 -18.13
CA GLN A 218 4.68 -9.62 -17.98
C GLN A 218 3.41 -10.15 -17.31
N THR A 219 2.89 -11.31 -17.75
CA THR A 219 1.74 -11.96 -17.13
C THR A 219 2.01 -12.28 -15.64
N LYS A 220 3.21 -12.77 -15.29
CA LYS A 220 3.60 -13.03 -13.89
C LYS A 220 3.70 -11.75 -13.06
N LEU A 221 4.24 -10.67 -13.62
CA LEU A 221 4.28 -9.33 -13.00
C LEU A 221 2.87 -8.76 -12.76
N GLU A 222 1.98 -8.87 -13.73
CA GLU A 222 0.59 -8.44 -13.60
C GLU A 222 -0.16 -9.28 -12.55
N HIS A 223 0.03 -10.60 -12.50
CA HIS A 223 -0.54 -11.45 -11.45
C HIS A 223 0.03 -11.17 -10.05
N ALA A 224 1.32 -10.83 -9.94
CA ALA A 224 1.93 -10.40 -8.68
C ALA A 224 1.30 -9.08 -8.20
N ARG A 225 1.18 -8.10 -9.09
CA ARG A 225 0.56 -6.80 -8.82
C ARG A 225 -0.93 -6.92 -8.47
N ILE A 226 -1.66 -7.84 -9.11
CA ILE A 226 -3.05 -8.15 -8.75
C ILE A 226 -3.12 -8.70 -7.32
N LYS A 227 -2.25 -9.64 -6.93
CA LYS A 227 -2.20 -10.17 -5.56
C LYS A 227 -1.88 -9.11 -4.51
N GLU A 228 -0.95 -8.20 -4.79
CA GLU A 228 -0.63 -7.06 -3.91
C GLU A 228 -1.84 -6.12 -3.73
N LEU A 229 -2.58 -5.86 -4.82
CA LEU A 229 -3.81 -5.06 -4.78
C LEU A 229 -4.94 -5.79 -4.05
N GLU A 230 -5.08 -7.11 -4.21
CA GLU A 230 -6.05 -7.94 -3.48
C GLU A 230 -5.74 -7.98 -1.97
N GLN A 231 -4.47 -8.13 -1.58
CA GLN A 231 -4.05 -8.06 -0.18
C GLN A 231 -4.28 -6.67 0.42
N SER A 232 -3.97 -5.61 -0.34
CA SER A 232 -4.22 -4.22 0.08
C SER A 232 -5.71 -3.93 0.26
N LEU A 233 -6.55 -4.43 -0.66
CA LEU A 233 -8.01 -4.32 -0.59
C LEU A 233 -8.58 -5.11 0.58
N LEU A 234 -8.06 -6.30 0.88
CA LEU A 234 -8.46 -7.11 2.03
C LEU A 234 -8.08 -6.42 3.35
N PHE A 235 -6.90 -5.79 3.41
CA PHE A 235 -6.47 -5.02 4.58
C PHE A 235 -7.37 -3.80 4.82
N GLU A 236 -7.62 -2.96 3.80
CA GLU A 236 -8.52 -1.80 3.94
C GLU A 236 -9.97 -2.22 4.20
N LYS A 237 -10.45 -3.36 3.66
CA LYS A 237 -11.75 -3.93 4.01
C LYS A 237 -11.80 -4.33 5.50
N THR A 238 -10.78 -5.03 6.00
CA THR A 238 -10.71 -5.46 7.41
C THR A 238 -10.67 -4.25 8.36
N LYS A 239 -9.97 -3.19 7.95
CA LYS A 239 -9.90 -1.89 8.65
C LYS A 239 -11.24 -1.15 8.61
N ALA A 240 -11.95 -1.15 7.48
CA ALA A 240 -13.30 -0.61 7.39
C ALA A 240 -14.30 -1.38 8.27
N ASP A 241 -14.25 -2.72 8.26
CA ASP A 241 -15.07 -3.58 9.13
C ASP A 241 -14.76 -3.32 10.62
N LYS A 242 -13.49 -3.07 10.98
CA LYS A 242 -13.10 -2.69 12.35
C LYS A 242 -13.67 -1.34 12.76
N LEU A 243 -13.50 -0.31 11.92
CA LEU A 243 -14.08 1.02 12.15
C LEU A 243 -15.61 0.97 12.24
N GLN A 244 -16.27 0.11 11.47
CA GLN A 244 -17.71 -0.07 11.53
C GLN A 244 -18.18 -0.76 12.82
N ARG A 245 -17.41 -1.71 13.37
CA ARG A 245 -17.67 -2.27 14.72
C ARG A 245 -17.48 -1.20 15.81
N GLU A 246 -16.38 -0.46 15.78
CA GLU A 246 -16.11 0.64 16.72
C GLU A 246 -17.21 1.73 16.67
N LEU A 247 -17.75 2.02 15.47
CA LEU A 247 -18.89 2.92 15.30
C LEU A 247 -20.19 2.36 15.91
N GLU A 248 -20.46 1.05 15.76
CA GLU A 248 -21.64 0.43 16.36
C GLU A 248 -21.51 0.30 17.88
N ASP A 249 -20.33 -0.04 18.40
CA ASP A 249 -20.03 -0.10 19.84
C ASP A 249 -20.17 1.27 20.50
N THR A 250 -19.64 2.34 19.87
CA THR A 250 -19.85 3.72 20.34
C THR A 250 -21.31 4.16 20.23
N ARG A 251 -22.06 3.68 19.23
CA ARG A 251 -23.52 3.92 19.13
C ARG A 251 -24.29 3.20 20.24
N VAL A 252 -23.96 1.95 20.55
CA VAL A 252 -24.56 1.17 21.65
C VAL A 252 -24.21 1.81 22.99
N ALA A 253 -22.96 2.23 23.22
CA ALA A 253 -22.55 2.97 24.41
C ALA A 253 -23.33 4.29 24.55
N THR A 254 -23.53 5.03 23.45
CA THR A 254 -24.32 6.28 23.44
C THR A 254 -25.80 6.02 23.73
N VAL A 255 -26.39 4.92 23.24
CA VAL A 255 -27.77 4.52 23.54
C VAL A 255 -27.93 4.06 24.98
N SER A 256 -26.93 3.34 25.52
CA SER A 256 -26.87 2.93 26.92
C SER A 256 -26.78 4.14 27.86
N GLU A 257 -25.85 5.06 27.60
CA GLU A 257 -25.68 6.26 28.41
C GLU A 257 -26.88 7.22 28.26
N LYS A 258 -27.50 7.31 27.08
CA LYS A 258 -28.78 8.03 26.91
C LYS A 258 -29.91 7.40 27.72
N SER A 259 -29.96 6.07 27.83
CA SER A 259 -30.94 5.37 28.66
C SER A 259 -30.69 5.63 30.15
N ARG A 260 -29.42 5.60 30.56
CA ARG A 260 -28.98 5.97 31.91
C ARG A 260 -29.31 7.43 32.25
N ILE A 261 -29.10 8.36 31.31
CA ILE A 261 -29.47 9.78 31.46
C ILE A 261 -30.99 9.90 31.66
N MET A 262 -31.81 9.24 30.85
CA MET A 262 -33.27 9.26 31.04
C MET A 262 -33.71 8.66 32.39
N GLU A 263 -33.02 7.63 32.90
CA GLU A 263 -33.30 7.05 34.21
C GLU A 263 -32.85 7.98 35.35
N LEU A 264 -31.69 8.63 35.23
CA LEU A 264 -31.23 9.67 36.16
C LEU A 264 -32.10 10.93 36.13
N GLU A 265 -32.62 11.34 34.97
CA GLU A 265 -33.59 12.44 34.83
C GLU A 265 -34.93 12.10 35.50
N LYS A 266 -35.39 10.86 35.37
CA LYS A 266 -36.59 10.35 36.06
C LYS A 266 -36.40 10.29 37.57
N ASP A 267 -35.25 9.82 38.05
CA ASP A 267 -34.90 9.83 39.48
C ASP A 267 -34.75 11.26 40.01
N LEU A 268 -34.16 12.17 39.24
CA LEU A 268 -34.08 13.60 39.57
C LEU A 268 -35.48 14.22 39.68
N ALA A 269 -36.40 13.88 38.77
CA ALA A 269 -37.78 14.33 38.80
C ALA A 269 -38.55 13.80 40.03
N LEU A 270 -38.36 12.51 40.38
CA LEU A 270 -38.91 11.92 41.60
C LEU A 270 -38.35 12.60 42.87
N ARG A 271 -37.03 12.79 42.95
CA ARG A 271 -36.38 13.53 44.05
C ARG A 271 -36.84 14.98 44.13
N ALA A 272 -37.06 15.65 43.00
CA ALA A 272 -37.61 17.00 42.96
C ALA A 272 -39.07 17.03 43.47
N GLN A 273 -39.87 16.02 43.15
CA GLN A 273 -41.23 15.86 43.67
C GLN A 273 -41.23 15.56 45.18
N GLU A 274 -40.33 14.73 45.68
CA GLU A 274 -40.12 14.49 47.12
C GLU A 274 -39.68 15.76 47.84
N VAL A 275 -38.74 16.53 47.28
CA VAL A 275 -38.32 17.82 47.85
C VAL A 275 -39.46 18.83 47.83
N ALA A 276 -40.29 18.86 46.79
CA ALA A 276 -41.49 19.70 46.75
C ALA A 276 -42.56 19.27 47.77
N GLU A 277 -42.74 17.96 47.99
CA GLU A 277 -43.59 17.38 49.04
C GLU A 277 -43.08 17.74 50.44
N LEU A 278 -41.78 17.56 50.70
CA LEU A 278 -41.13 17.88 51.98
C LEU A 278 -41.16 19.38 52.26
N ARG A 279 -40.92 20.24 51.25
CA ARG A 279 -41.11 21.70 51.38
C ARG A 279 -42.56 22.03 51.72
N ARG A 280 -43.55 21.45 51.02
CA ARG A 280 -44.98 21.67 51.31
C ARG A 280 -45.36 21.21 52.73
N ARG A 281 -44.77 20.10 53.21
CA ARG A 281 -44.94 19.63 54.60
C ARG A 281 -44.32 20.59 55.60
N LEU A 282 -43.12 21.09 55.34
CA LEU A 282 -42.43 22.08 56.17
C LEU A 282 -43.19 23.42 56.23
N GLU A 283 -43.71 23.89 55.11
CA GLU A 283 -44.61 25.06 55.02
C GLU A 283 -45.92 24.85 55.81
N SER A 284 -46.41 23.60 55.89
CA SER A 284 -47.63 23.25 56.64
C SER A 284 -47.41 23.04 58.14
N SER A 285 -46.17 22.76 58.58
CA SER A 285 -45.85 22.53 59.99
C SER A 285 -45.40 23.81 60.69
N LYS A 286 -46.35 24.68 61.03
CA LYS A 286 -46.17 25.73 62.05
C LYS A 286 -46.86 25.36 63.37
N PRO A 287 -46.14 24.77 64.34
CA PRO A 287 -46.45 24.95 65.75
C PRO A 287 -45.87 26.27 66.24
N ALA A 288 -46.62 26.99 67.09
CA ALA A 288 -46.13 28.20 67.74
C ALA A 288 -45.38 27.86 69.03
N GLY A 289 -44.22 28.50 69.24
CA GLY A 289 -43.53 28.56 70.53
C GLY A 289 -42.33 27.63 70.70
N ASP A 290 -41.15 28.07 70.23
CA ASP A 290 -40.08 28.53 71.14
C ASP A 290 -39.09 29.42 70.38
N VAL A 291 -38.62 30.52 70.99
CA VAL A 291 -37.94 31.62 70.26
C VAL A 291 -36.41 31.51 70.30
N ASP A 292 -35.81 30.95 71.37
CA ASP A 292 -34.36 30.93 71.55
C ASP A 292 -33.63 29.91 70.65
N THR A 293 -34.18 28.70 70.47
CA THR A 293 -33.60 27.69 69.57
C THR A 293 -33.69 28.09 68.10
N SER A 294 -34.76 28.81 67.73
CA SER A 294 -34.98 29.33 66.38
C SER A 294 -33.92 30.36 65.96
N LEU A 295 -33.44 31.19 66.90
CA LEU A 295 -32.40 32.20 66.64
C LEU A 295 -31.02 31.57 66.42
N SER A 296 -30.64 30.58 67.23
CA SER A 296 -29.36 29.87 67.08
C SER A 296 -29.27 29.16 65.71
N LEU A 297 -30.35 28.52 65.27
CA LEU A 297 -30.40 27.83 63.98
C LEU A 297 -30.34 28.82 62.79
N LEU A 298 -31.02 29.97 62.90
CA LEU A 298 -30.95 31.05 61.90
C LEU A 298 -29.56 31.69 61.81
N GLN A 299 -28.86 31.80 62.94
CA GLN A 299 -27.49 32.32 63.00
C GLN A 299 -26.49 31.32 62.39
N GLU A 300 -26.67 30.02 62.62
CA GLU A 300 -25.87 28.96 62.01
C GLU A 300 -26.13 28.83 60.49
N ILE A 301 -27.39 28.93 60.04
CA ILE A 301 -27.74 28.98 58.62
C ILE A 301 -27.13 30.22 57.95
N SER A 302 -27.20 31.39 58.59
CA SER A 302 -26.56 32.62 58.09
C SER A 302 -25.03 32.46 57.97
N ALA A 303 -24.37 31.86 58.96
CA ALA A 303 -22.92 31.61 58.93
C ALA A 303 -22.52 30.57 57.88
N LEU A 304 -23.37 29.58 57.60
CA LEU A 304 -23.17 28.62 56.51
C LEU A 304 -23.38 29.27 55.14
N GLN A 305 -24.35 30.16 54.98
CA GLN A 305 -24.56 30.97 53.77
C GLN A 305 -23.36 31.91 53.52
N GLU A 306 -22.89 32.62 54.54
CA GLU A 306 -21.72 33.51 54.44
C GLU A 306 -20.44 32.73 54.06
N LYS A 307 -20.23 31.53 54.64
CA LYS A 307 -19.14 30.63 54.22
C LYS A 307 -19.26 30.16 52.77
N LEU A 308 -20.48 29.89 52.29
CA LEU A 308 -20.72 29.39 50.93
C LEU A 308 -20.58 30.50 49.89
N GLU A 309 -20.97 31.73 50.22
CA GLU A 309 -20.68 32.90 49.39
C GLU A 309 -19.18 33.25 49.42
N ALA A 310 -18.50 33.12 50.57
CA ALA A 310 -17.05 33.31 50.66
C ALA A 310 -16.28 32.33 49.75
N THR A 311 -16.52 31.02 49.87
CA THR A 311 -15.88 30.01 49.01
C THR A 311 -16.23 30.19 47.53
N ARG A 312 -17.44 30.65 47.22
CA ARG A 312 -17.83 31.03 45.86
C ARG A 312 -16.99 32.21 45.34
N THR A 313 -16.74 33.24 46.14
CA THR A 313 -15.86 34.36 45.72
C THR A 313 -14.39 33.97 45.63
N ASP A 314 -13.92 33.05 46.49
CA ASP A 314 -12.57 32.49 46.41
C ASP A 314 -12.39 31.73 45.09
N HIS A 315 -13.30 30.79 44.79
CA HIS A 315 -13.29 30.05 43.53
C HIS A 315 -13.44 30.98 42.31
N GLN A 316 -14.26 32.02 42.39
CA GLN A 316 -14.41 33.00 41.31
C GLN A 316 -13.15 33.85 41.08
N ARG A 317 -12.38 34.13 42.14
CA ARG A 317 -11.04 34.77 42.05
C ARG A 317 -9.99 33.82 41.50
N GLU A 318 -10.01 32.55 41.90
CA GLU A 318 -9.13 31.50 41.39
C GLU A 318 -9.35 31.25 39.89
N MET A 319 -10.61 31.12 39.47
CA MET A 319 -10.98 31.01 38.05
C MET A 319 -10.60 32.25 37.22
N ALA A 320 -10.65 33.46 37.81
CA ALA A 320 -10.18 34.67 37.14
C ALA A 320 -8.65 34.67 36.98
N SER A 321 -7.90 34.26 38.02
CA SER A 321 -6.44 34.12 37.99
C SER A 321 -5.98 33.08 36.97
N LEU A 322 -6.61 31.90 36.94
CA LEU A 322 -6.32 30.85 35.96
C LEU A 322 -6.62 31.33 34.53
N LYS A 323 -7.71 32.07 34.32
CA LYS A 323 -8.04 32.66 33.01
C LYS A 323 -7.03 33.71 32.55
N GLU A 324 -6.51 34.53 33.47
CA GLU A 324 -5.44 35.50 33.17
C GLU A 324 -4.12 34.79 32.83
N GLN A 325 -3.76 33.73 33.56
CA GLN A 325 -2.57 32.92 33.28
C GLN A 325 -2.67 32.18 31.93
N CYS A 326 -3.83 31.61 31.59
CA CYS A 326 -4.07 31.02 30.27
C CYS A 326 -3.94 32.07 29.16
N GLY A 327 -4.58 33.24 29.29
CA GLY A 327 -4.48 34.31 28.30
C GLY A 327 -3.05 34.86 28.13
N ALA A 328 -2.27 34.96 29.21
CA ALA A 328 -0.86 35.33 29.14
C ALA A 328 -0.01 34.28 28.43
N ARG A 329 -0.29 32.98 28.63
CA ARG A 329 0.38 31.86 27.95
C ARG A 329 0.03 31.79 26.47
N GLU A 330 -1.24 31.97 26.12
CA GLU A 330 -1.71 32.06 24.73
C GLU A 330 -1.04 33.22 23.98
N GLU A 331 -0.96 34.40 24.60
CA GLU A 331 -0.32 35.58 23.99
C GLU A 331 1.22 35.42 23.87
N ALA A 332 1.85 34.67 24.78
CA ALA A 332 3.26 34.30 24.67
C ALA A 332 3.50 33.35 23.48
N GLN A 333 2.72 32.26 23.39
CA GLN A 333 2.78 31.31 22.27
C GLN A 333 2.45 32.00 20.93
N ARG A 334 1.51 32.96 20.92
CA ARG A 334 1.17 33.76 19.74
C ARG A 334 2.34 34.65 19.27
N LYS A 335 3.17 35.14 20.17
CA LYS A 335 4.39 35.90 19.83
C LYS A 335 5.49 34.98 19.29
N GLU A 336 5.66 33.81 19.89
CA GLU A 336 6.61 32.78 19.43
C GLU A 336 6.26 32.28 18.02
N MET A 337 4.99 31.94 17.76
CA MET A 337 4.50 31.56 16.43
C MET A 337 4.74 32.66 15.39
N LYS A 338 4.54 33.95 15.74
CA LYS A 338 4.88 35.07 14.84
C LYS A 338 6.38 35.20 14.57
N ALA A 339 7.23 34.94 15.56
CA ALA A 339 8.68 34.97 15.39
C ALA A 339 9.16 33.82 14.50
N LEU A 340 8.61 32.62 14.66
CA LEU A 340 8.86 31.47 13.78
C LEU A 340 8.36 31.72 12.37
N GLN A 341 7.17 32.29 12.19
CA GLN A 341 6.64 32.65 10.87
C GLN A 341 7.56 33.66 10.15
N ALA A 342 8.05 34.68 10.86
CA ALA A 342 9.01 35.64 10.31
C ALA A 342 10.38 35.01 9.95
N SER A 343 10.83 33.99 10.69
CA SER A 343 12.07 33.27 10.34
C SER A 343 11.89 32.36 9.12
N VAL A 344 10.73 31.72 8.96
CA VAL A 344 10.36 30.94 7.77
C VAL A 344 10.26 31.85 6.53
N GLU A 345 9.64 33.03 6.63
CA GLU A 345 9.62 34.01 5.53
C GLU A 345 11.02 34.48 5.13
N LYS A 346 11.94 34.64 6.09
CA LYS A 346 13.34 35.00 5.82
C LYS A 346 14.07 33.87 5.08
N LEU A 347 13.92 32.64 5.54
CA LEU A 347 14.51 31.45 4.88
C LEU A 347 13.92 31.21 3.49
N SER A 348 12.64 31.53 3.24
CA SER A 348 12.04 31.47 1.90
C SER A 348 12.73 32.44 0.94
N LYS A 349 12.92 33.70 1.36
CA LYS A 349 13.60 34.74 0.57
C LYS A 349 15.08 34.42 0.33
N GLU A 350 15.76 33.82 1.30
CA GLU A 350 17.13 33.34 1.13
C GLU A 350 17.20 32.18 0.12
N ASN A 351 16.25 31.23 0.17
CA ASN A 351 16.14 30.16 -0.83
C ASN A 351 15.81 30.67 -2.25
N GLU A 352 14.91 31.66 -2.38
CA GLU A 352 14.62 32.32 -3.66
C GLU A 352 15.86 33.02 -4.23
N SER A 353 16.62 33.73 -3.38
CA SER A 353 17.88 34.37 -3.79
C SER A 353 18.94 33.35 -4.22
N LEU A 354 19.06 32.22 -3.52
CA LEU A 354 19.98 31.13 -3.91
C LEU A 354 19.56 30.46 -5.22
N ARG A 355 18.26 30.22 -5.43
CA ARG A 355 17.73 29.70 -6.72
C ARG A 355 18.03 30.63 -7.89
N SER A 356 17.80 31.94 -7.73
CA SER A 356 18.12 32.93 -8.76
C SER A 356 19.63 33.01 -9.07
N LYS A 357 20.50 32.86 -8.06
CA LYS A 357 21.95 32.77 -8.28
C LYS A 357 22.36 31.50 -9.01
N LEU A 358 21.72 30.36 -8.71
CA LEU A 358 21.96 29.10 -9.41
C LEU A 358 21.55 29.19 -10.88
N GLU A 359 20.35 29.69 -11.15
CA GLU A 359 19.83 29.92 -12.52
C GLU A 359 20.74 30.88 -13.31
N HIS A 360 21.29 31.91 -12.67
CA HIS A 360 22.25 32.80 -13.30
C HIS A 360 23.57 32.10 -13.64
N ALA A 361 24.12 31.29 -12.73
CA ALA A 361 25.34 30.53 -12.96
C ALA A 361 25.16 29.43 -14.03
N ASP A 362 24.00 28.78 -14.07
CA ASP A 362 23.64 27.82 -15.12
C ASP A 362 23.55 28.50 -16.50
N LYS A 363 23.02 29.73 -16.55
CA LYS A 363 23.02 30.55 -17.77
C LYS A 363 24.43 30.94 -18.20
N GLU A 364 25.28 31.42 -17.29
CA GLU A 364 26.67 31.74 -17.61
C GLU A 364 27.44 30.49 -18.11
N ASN A 365 27.21 29.33 -17.50
CA ASN A 365 27.76 28.06 -17.99
C ASN A 365 27.25 27.71 -19.40
N ALA A 366 25.97 27.89 -19.68
CA ALA A 366 25.39 27.67 -21.01
C ALA A 366 25.98 28.61 -22.07
N ASP A 367 26.12 29.90 -21.75
CA ASP A 367 26.71 30.91 -22.62
C ASP A 367 28.21 30.63 -22.88
N VAL A 368 28.95 30.19 -21.86
CA VAL A 368 30.35 29.74 -22.00
C VAL A 368 30.43 28.50 -22.90
N ILE A 369 29.56 27.50 -22.71
CA ILE A 369 29.50 26.31 -23.57
C ILE A 369 29.18 26.70 -25.03
N ALA A 370 28.25 27.62 -25.26
CA ALA A 370 27.93 28.12 -26.60
C ALA A 370 29.13 28.85 -27.25
N LEU A 371 29.85 29.67 -26.48
CA LEU A 371 31.07 30.34 -26.95
C LEU A 371 32.18 29.34 -27.30
N TRP A 372 32.37 28.29 -26.50
CA TRP A 372 33.33 27.22 -26.80
C TRP A 372 32.94 26.42 -28.06
N LYS A 373 31.65 26.11 -28.26
CA LYS A 373 31.16 25.47 -29.49
C LYS A 373 31.43 26.34 -30.72
N SER A 374 31.05 27.62 -30.69
CA SER A 374 31.29 28.56 -31.79
C SER A 374 32.79 28.73 -32.11
N ARG A 375 33.66 28.77 -31.09
CA ARG A 375 35.11 28.78 -31.28
C ARG A 375 35.63 27.49 -31.92
N LEU A 376 35.10 26.34 -31.51
CA LEU A 376 35.47 25.04 -32.09
C LEU A 376 35.03 24.95 -33.57
N GLU A 377 33.80 25.35 -33.88
CA GLU A 377 33.28 25.44 -35.26
C GLU A 377 34.11 26.38 -36.13
N THR A 378 34.48 27.55 -35.61
CA THR A 378 35.35 28.51 -36.32
C THR A 378 36.75 27.94 -36.55
N ALA A 379 37.30 27.20 -35.59
CA ALA A 379 38.59 26.52 -35.73
C ALA A 379 38.53 25.37 -36.75
N ILE A 380 37.44 24.60 -36.78
CA ILE A 380 37.18 23.56 -37.77
C ILE A 380 37.06 24.17 -39.17
N ALA A 381 36.30 25.25 -39.34
CA ALA A 381 36.14 25.94 -40.63
C ALA A 381 37.47 26.52 -41.13
N SER A 382 38.25 27.16 -40.26
CA SER A 382 39.59 27.67 -40.57
C SER A 382 40.56 26.55 -40.96
N HIS A 383 40.52 25.41 -40.26
CA HIS A 383 41.33 24.25 -40.61
C HIS A 383 40.91 23.60 -41.94
N GLN A 384 39.62 23.52 -42.23
CA GLN A 384 39.09 23.08 -43.52
C GLN A 384 39.53 24.02 -44.66
N GLN A 385 39.45 25.34 -44.47
CA GLN A 385 39.93 26.32 -45.43
C GLN A 385 41.45 26.14 -45.68
N ALA A 386 42.26 26.04 -44.63
CA ALA A 386 43.70 25.81 -44.75
C ALA A 386 44.02 24.50 -45.49
N MET A 387 43.21 23.44 -45.30
CA MET A 387 43.35 22.16 -46.01
C MET A 387 42.97 22.27 -47.50
N GLU A 388 41.95 23.04 -47.86
CA GLU A 388 41.60 23.32 -49.26
C GLU A 388 42.63 24.25 -49.94
N GLU A 389 43.17 25.25 -49.24
CA GLU A 389 44.29 26.07 -49.72
C GLU A 389 45.55 25.22 -49.94
N LEU A 390 45.82 24.24 -49.07
CA LEU A 390 46.90 23.26 -49.27
C LEU A 390 46.64 22.37 -50.50
N LYS A 391 45.43 21.84 -50.68
CA LYS A 391 45.06 21.08 -51.89
C LYS A 391 45.21 21.92 -53.16
N ALA A 392 44.80 23.19 -53.11
CA ALA A 392 44.94 24.12 -54.23
C ALA A 392 46.42 24.40 -54.56
N SER A 393 47.32 24.50 -53.57
CA SER A 393 48.75 24.69 -53.81
C SER A 393 49.42 23.48 -54.47
N PHE A 394 49.02 22.25 -54.11
CA PHE A 394 49.48 21.02 -54.78
C PHE A 394 49.10 20.92 -56.27
N SER A 395 48.16 21.73 -56.76
CA SER A 395 47.82 21.77 -58.20
C SER A 395 48.87 22.48 -59.07
N LYS A 396 49.86 23.18 -58.48
CA LYS A 396 50.86 23.97 -59.21
C LYS A 396 52.30 23.71 -58.75
N GLY A 397 52.85 22.56 -59.16
CA GLY A 397 54.30 22.35 -59.21
C GLY A 397 54.74 20.97 -58.74
N VAL A 398 55.33 20.19 -59.65
CA VAL A 398 55.97 18.90 -59.33
C VAL A 398 57.46 19.02 -59.65
N GLY A 399 58.33 18.55 -58.75
CA GLY A 399 59.78 18.53 -59.04
C GLY A 399 60.65 17.86 -57.97
N ALA A 400 60.67 18.39 -56.75
CA ALA A 400 61.70 18.02 -55.75
C ALA A 400 61.17 17.64 -54.36
N GLU A 401 59.91 17.95 -54.03
CA GLU A 401 59.38 17.82 -52.66
C GLU A 401 58.87 16.42 -52.31
N THR A 402 58.80 15.49 -53.28
CA THR A 402 58.22 14.14 -53.10
C THR A 402 58.95 13.29 -52.06
N ALA A 403 60.25 13.50 -51.84
CA ALA A 403 60.99 12.83 -50.78
C ALA A 403 60.67 13.40 -49.38
N ALA A 404 60.61 14.73 -49.24
CA ALA A 404 60.24 15.38 -48.00
C ALA A 404 58.76 15.13 -47.63
N LEU A 405 57.87 15.05 -48.63
CA LEU A 405 56.48 14.62 -48.43
C LEU A 405 56.38 13.17 -47.97
N ALA A 406 57.20 12.26 -48.49
CA ALA A 406 57.21 10.86 -48.05
C ALA A 406 57.71 10.73 -46.60
N GLU A 407 58.75 11.47 -46.23
CA GLU A 407 59.26 11.57 -44.85
C GLU A 407 58.18 12.12 -43.91
N LEU A 408 57.58 13.27 -44.24
CA LEU A 408 56.53 13.93 -43.46
C LEU A 408 55.27 13.05 -43.35
N LYS A 409 54.83 12.41 -44.43
CA LYS A 409 53.71 11.47 -44.43
C LYS A 409 53.98 10.26 -43.52
N THR A 410 55.22 9.77 -43.49
CA THR A 410 55.63 8.66 -42.60
C THR A 410 55.71 9.11 -41.14
N GLN A 411 56.04 10.38 -40.87
CA GLN A 411 55.99 10.96 -39.52
C GLN A 411 54.55 11.20 -39.05
N ILE A 412 53.66 11.67 -39.93
CA ILE A 412 52.23 11.85 -39.64
C ILE A 412 51.55 10.50 -39.38
N GLU A 413 51.81 9.45 -40.18
CA GLU A 413 51.27 8.10 -39.89
C GLU A 413 51.83 7.49 -38.60
N ARG A 414 53.09 7.79 -38.24
CA ARG A 414 53.63 7.41 -36.92
C ARG A 414 52.90 8.12 -35.78
N ALA A 415 52.78 9.45 -35.83
CA ALA A 415 52.05 10.22 -34.83
C ALA A 415 50.57 9.79 -34.74
N ARG A 416 49.93 9.49 -35.87
CA ARG A 416 48.57 8.96 -35.93
C ARG A 416 48.45 7.60 -35.24
N LEU A 417 49.39 6.67 -35.49
CA LEU A 417 49.43 5.37 -34.81
C LEU A 417 49.72 5.51 -33.31
N ASP A 418 50.53 6.48 -32.89
CA ASP A 418 50.81 6.71 -31.48
C ASP A 418 49.60 7.32 -30.75
N TYR A 419 48.91 8.30 -31.35
CA TYR A 419 47.62 8.78 -30.83
C TYR A 419 46.52 7.69 -30.83
N GLN A 420 46.48 6.84 -31.85
CA GLN A 420 45.56 5.70 -31.90
C GLN A 420 45.78 4.76 -30.71
N ARG A 421 47.04 4.41 -30.41
CA ARG A 421 47.42 3.59 -29.24
C ARG A 421 47.12 4.29 -27.92
N GLU A 422 47.30 5.60 -27.83
CA GLU A 422 46.99 6.37 -26.63
C GLU A 422 45.48 6.41 -26.37
N ILE A 423 44.66 6.59 -27.41
CA ILE A 423 43.20 6.46 -27.35
C ILE A 423 42.79 5.04 -26.91
N GLU A 424 43.34 3.99 -27.53
CA GLU A 424 43.07 2.59 -27.15
C GLU A 424 43.47 2.30 -25.71
N THR A 425 44.58 2.89 -25.23
CA THR A 425 45.04 2.76 -23.84
C THR A 425 44.12 3.48 -22.86
N LEU A 426 43.66 4.69 -23.20
CA LEU A 426 42.71 5.46 -22.38
C LEU A 426 41.32 4.81 -22.36
N GLN A 427 40.85 4.26 -23.48
CA GLN A 427 39.61 3.48 -23.56
C GLN A 427 39.69 2.22 -22.70
N SER A 428 40.76 1.41 -22.88
CA SER A 428 41.02 0.22 -22.05
C SER A 428 41.06 0.56 -20.55
N LYS A 429 41.66 1.70 -20.19
CA LYS A 429 41.67 2.19 -18.81
C LYS A 429 40.26 2.57 -18.32
N GLN A 430 39.51 3.36 -19.10
CA GLN A 430 38.14 3.76 -18.76
C GLN A 430 37.21 2.54 -18.61
N ASP A 431 37.34 1.52 -19.46
CA ASP A 431 36.54 0.30 -19.36
C ASP A 431 36.96 -0.58 -18.17
N SER A 432 38.25 -0.55 -17.79
CA SER A 432 38.73 -1.19 -16.55
C SER A 432 38.19 -0.49 -15.29
N GLU A 433 38.13 0.84 -15.28
CA GLU A 433 37.56 1.65 -14.20
C GLU A 433 36.04 1.45 -14.12
N ARG A 434 35.33 1.44 -15.26
CA ARG A 434 33.89 1.07 -15.33
C ARG A 434 33.63 -0.35 -14.83
N SER A 435 34.47 -1.32 -15.19
CA SER A 435 34.36 -2.71 -14.72
C SER A 435 34.61 -2.82 -13.21
N ALA A 436 35.54 -2.04 -12.66
CA ALA A 436 35.78 -1.97 -11.21
C ALA A 436 34.56 -1.40 -10.48
N HIS A 437 34.03 -0.26 -10.91
CA HIS A 437 32.84 0.35 -10.31
C HIS A 437 31.58 -0.53 -10.46
N ALA A 438 31.42 -1.25 -11.57
CA ALA A 438 30.33 -2.22 -11.72
C ALA A 438 30.42 -3.33 -10.64
N LYS A 439 31.62 -3.88 -10.39
CA LYS A 439 31.85 -4.88 -9.34
C LYS A 439 31.66 -4.33 -7.92
N GLU A 440 32.05 -3.07 -7.68
CA GLU A 440 31.78 -2.39 -6.41
C GLU A 440 30.27 -2.22 -6.17
N MET A 441 29.53 -1.81 -7.20
CA MET A 441 28.07 -1.67 -7.14
C MET A 441 27.38 -3.03 -6.97
N GLU A 442 27.86 -4.09 -7.61
CA GLU A 442 27.39 -5.47 -7.39
C GLU A 442 27.68 -5.95 -5.97
N ALA A 443 28.88 -5.67 -5.42
CA ALA A 443 29.22 -6.02 -4.04
C ALA A 443 28.38 -5.25 -3.00
N VAL A 444 28.06 -3.97 -3.26
CA VAL A 444 27.15 -3.19 -2.42
C VAL A 444 25.72 -3.72 -2.52
N ARG A 445 25.24 -4.08 -3.73
CA ARG A 445 23.92 -4.72 -3.92
C ARG A 445 23.84 -6.07 -3.20
N ALA A 446 24.89 -6.90 -3.24
CA ALA A 446 24.93 -8.17 -2.54
C ALA A 446 24.81 -7.99 -1.01
N LYS A 447 25.57 -7.05 -0.43
CA LYS A 447 25.46 -6.69 1.00
C LYS A 447 24.09 -6.13 1.37
N LEU A 448 23.46 -5.35 0.49
CA LEU A 448 22.12 -4.84 0.71
C LEU A 448 21.08 -5.98 0.74
N MET A 449 21.19 -6.96 -0.17
CA MET A 449 20.31 -8.14 -0.18
C MET A 449 20.52 -9.03 1.05
N GLU A 450 21.76 -9.17 1.54
CA GLU A 450 22.08 -9.88 2.78
C GLU A 450 21.40 -9.21 3.99
N VAL A 451 21.53 -7.89 4.12
CA VAL A 451 20.85 -7.12 5.18
C VAL A 451 19.33 -7.19 5.06
N ILE A 452 18.77 -7.15 3.84
CA ILE A 452 17.32 -7.33 3.62
C ILE A 452 16.87 -8.70 4.14
N GLY A 453 17.56 -9.79 3.77
CA GLY A 453 17.23 -11.14 4.23
C GLY A 453 17.35 -11.31 5.75
N GLU A 454 18.34 -10.67 6.39
CA GLU A 454 18.43 -10.61 7.86
C GLU A 454 17.25 -9.88 8.50
N LYS A 455 16.77 -8.78 7.89
CA LYS A 455 15.61 -8.02 8.38
C LYS A 455 14.29 -8.76 8.14
N GLU A 456 14.12 -9.42 7.00
CA GLU A 456 12.97 -10.29 6.71
C GLU A 456 12.92 -11.45 7.72
N SER A 457 14.03 -12.14 7.95
CA SER A 457 14.13 -13.21 8.95
C SER A 457 13.84 -12.71 10.37
N SER A 458 14.28 -11.50 10.70
CA SER A 458 13.99 -10.86 12.00
C SER A 458 12.52 -10.47 12.14
N LEU A 459 11.91 -9.97 11.07
CA LEU A 459 10.49 -9.61 11.01
C LEU A 459 9.62 -10.86 11.18
N GLU A 460 9.91 -11.92 10.43
CA GLU A 460 9.20 -13.20 10.47
C GLU A 460 9.31 -13.86 11.87
N ALA A 461 10.48 -13.75 12.51
CA ALA A 461 10.67 -14.20 13.89
C ALA A 461 9.89 -13.37 14.94
N VAL A 462 9.71 -12.06 14.71
CA VAL A 462 8.87 -11.20 15.56
C VAL A 462 7.38 -11.46 15.32
N GLN A 463 6.98 -11.61 14.06
CA GLN A 463 5.60 -11.90 13.68
C GLN A 463 5.15 -13.25 14.22
N SER A 464 5.98 -14.29 14.07
CA SER A 464 5.72 -15.61 14.68
C SER A 464 5.66 -15.57 16.22
N LYS A 465 6.31 -14.58 16.89
CA LYS A 465 6.14 -14.37 18.34
C LYS A 465 4.84 -13.63 18.68
N LEU A 466 4.40 -12.70 17.84
CA LEU A 466 3.12 -12.02 17.95
C LEU A 466 1.96 -13.01 17.75
N ASP A 467 2.00 -13.81 16.68
CA ASP A 467 0.96 -14.82 16.37
C ASP A 467 0.75 -15.77 17.55
N ARG A 468 1.84 -16.27 18.17
CA ARG A 468 1.78 -17.12 19.37
C ARG A 468 1.21 -16.41 20.60
N ALA A 469 1.47 -15.11 20.75
CA ALA A 469 0.92 -14.32 21.84
C ALA A 469 -0.59 -14.05 21.62
N GLU A 470 -1.02 -13.83 20.39
CA GLU A 470 -2.43 -13.70 20.01
C GLU A 470 -3.20 -15.02 20.21
N GLU A 471 -2.64 -16.16 19.77
CA GLU A 471 -3.18 -17.50 20.06
C GLU A 471 -3.30 -17.75 21.56
N GLN A 472 -2.27 -17.40 22.35
CA GLN A 472 -2.30 -17.60 23.79
C GLN A 472 -3.32 -16.68 24.50
N HIS A 473 -3.43 -15.41 24.08
CA HIS A 473 -4.46 -14.52 24.61
C HIS A 473 -5.88 -14.94 24.22
N LEU A 474 -6.08 -15.53 23.03
CA LEU A 474 -7.37 -16.14 22.67
C LEU A 474 -7.73 -17.28 23.62
N VAL A 475 -6.80 -18.19 23.93
CA VAL A 475 -7.01 -19.28 24.90
C VAL A 475 -7.29 -18.74 26.31
N GLU A 476 -6.59 -17.69 26.74
CA GLU A 476 -6.84 -17.01 28.03
C GLU A 476 -8.23 -16.33 28.06
N MET A 477 -8.68 -15.75 26.94
CA MET A 477 -10.04 -15.20 26.80
C MET A 477 -11.12 -16.28 26.80
N GLU A 478 -10.89 -17.44 26.16
CA GLU A 478 -11.83 -18.57 26.19
C GLU A 478 -11.96 -19.20 27.58
N ASP A 479 -10.84 -19.35 28.31
CA ASP A 479 -10.83 -19.85 29.69
C ASP A 479 -11.50 -18.87 30.67
N THR A 480 -11.29 -17.56 30.51
CA THR A 480 -11.99 -16.55 31.32
C THR A 480 -13.48 -16.44 30.98
N LEU A 481 -13.87 -16.56 29.71
CA LEU A 481 -15.29 -16.67 29.31
C LEU A 481 -15.94 -17.93 29.88
N SER A 482 -15.25 -19.07 29.86
CA SER A 482 -15.74 -20.33 30.43
C SER A 482 -15.97 -20.21 31.94
N LYS A 483 -15.02 -19.61 32.67
CA LYS A 483 -15.15 -19.29 34.11
C LYS A 483 -16.29 -18.31 34.39
N LEU A 484 -16.52 -17.32 33.51
CA LEU A 484 -17.63 -16.39 33.63
C LEU A 484 -18.99 -17.09 33.42
N GLN A 485 -19.09 -17.98 32.43
CA GLN A 485 -20.29 -18.80 32.21
C GLN A 485 -20.57 -19.73 33.40
N GLU A 486 -19.55 -20.38 33.96
CA GLU A 486 -19.70 -21.15 35.21
C GLU A 486 -20.18 -20.27 36.38
N ALA A 487 -19.66 -19.05 36.51
CA ALA A 487 -20.08 -18.11 37.54
C ALA A 487 -21.54 -17.67 37.36
N GLU A 488 -21.97 -17.38 36.12
CA GLU A 488 -23.38 -17.08 35.82
C GLU A 488 -24.31 -18.25 36.17
N ILE A 489 -23.91 -19.50 35.86
CA ILE A 489 -24.70 -20.69 36.21
C ILE A 489 -24.84 -20.79 37.73
N LYS A 490 -23.73 -20.64 38.48
CA LYS A 490 -23.73 -20.65 39.95
C LYS A 490 -24.59 -19.51 40.53
N VAL A 491 -24.59 -18.32 39.93
CA VAL A 491 -25.48 -17.21 40.32
C VAL A 491 -26.95 -17.57 40.09
N LYS A 492 -27.31 -18.13 38.93
CA LYS A 492 -28.68 -18.58 38.62
C LYS A 492 -29.16 -19.68 39.57
N GLU A 493 -28.27 -20.59 39.98
CA GLU A 493 -28.57 -21.60 41.01
C GLU A 493 -28.79 -20.97 42.40
N LEU A 494 -27.96 -20.01 42.81
CA LEU A 494 -28.11 -19.28 44.06
C LEU A 494 -29.39 -18.42 44.09
N GLU A 495 -29.78 -17.82 42.97
CA GLU A 495 -31.06 -17.11 42.82
C GLU A 495 -32.25 -18.06 42.94
N ALA A 496 -32.19 -19.25 42.34
CA ALA A 496 -33.23 -20.27 42.48
C ALA A 496 -33.34 -20.80 43.93
N LEU A 497 -32.22 -20.94 44.64
CA LEU A 497 -32.20 -21.26 46.08
C LEU A 497 -32.78 -20.10 46.92
N ARG A 498 -32.41 -18.86 46.63
CA ARG A 498 -32.95 -17.67 47.30
C ARG A 498 -34.46 -17.54 47.10
N ALA A 499 -34.97 -17.85 45.92
CA ALA A 499 -36.41 -17.91 45.64
C ALA A 499 -37.11 -18.99 46.49
N LYS A 500 -36.53 -20.19 46.61
CA LYS A 500 -37.04 -21.25 47.50
C LYS A 500 -37.05 -20.82 48.97
N CYS A 501 -35.99 -20.16 49.44
CA CYS A 501 -35.94 -19.62 50.80
C CYS A 501 -37.02 -18.55 51.03
N GLY A 502 -37.26 -17.65 50.06
CA GLY A 502 -38.35 -16.67 50.12
C GLY A 502 -39.74 -17.32 50.18
N GLU A 503 -39.95 -18.40 49.44
CA GLU A 503 -41.19 -19.18 49.49
C GLU A 503 -41.38 -19.87 50.86
N GLN A 504 -40.30 -20.43 51.43
CA GLN A 504 -40.31 -20.95 52.80
C GLN A 504 -40.58 -19.87 53.85
N THR A 505 -40.03 -18.66 53.70
CA THR A 505 -40.32 -17.52 54.59
C THR A 505 -41.81 -17.16 54.55
N ARG A 506 -42.44 -17.07 53.36
CA ARG A 506 -43.88 -16.83 53.24
C ARG A 506 -44.74 -17.90 53.93
N VAL A 507 -44.33 -19.17 53.84
CA VAL A 507 -45.01 -20.28 54.54
C VAL A 507 -44.87 -20.14 56.05
N ILE A 508 -43.68 -19.76 56.55
CA ILE A 508 -43.44 -19.47 57.98
C ILE A 508 -44.29 -18.27 58.43
N ASP A 509 -44.41 -17.21 57.62
CA ASP A 509 -45.23 -16.04 57.92
C ASP A 509 -46.73 -16.40 58.02
N ASP A 510 -47.28 -17.20 57.09
CA ASP A 510 -48.67 -17.68 57.16
C ASP A 510 -48.90 -18.58 58.40
N PHE A 511 -47.97 -19.49 58.72
CA PHE A 511 -48.04 -20.24 59.97
C PHE A 511 -47.96 -19.35 61.21
N THR A 512 -47.11 -18.33 61.21
CA THR A 512 -46.96 -17.36 62.32
C THR A 512 -48.21 -16.51 62.50
N SER A 513 -48.84 -16.07 61.41
CA SER A 513 -50.12 -15.36 61.43
C SER A 513 -51.25 -16.24 61.97
N ARG A 514 -51.30 -17.52 61.59
CA ARG A 514 -52.26 -18.49 62.15
C ARG A 514 -52.02 -18.78 63.63
N LEU A 515 -50.77 -18.82 64.06
CA LEU A 515 -50.39 -18.98 65.47
C LEU A 515 -50.87 -17.79 66.29
N LYS A 516 -50.58 -16.55 65.87
CA LYS A 516 -51.10 -15.34 66.52
C LYS A 516 -52.63 -15.31 66.59
N ALA A 517 -53.31 -15.67 65.51
CA ALA A 517 -54.78 -15.76 65.48
C ALA A 517 -55.35 -16.90 66.34
N ALA A 518 -54.52 -17.87 66.76
CA ALA A 518 -54.87 -18.90 67.73
C ALA A 518 -54.57 -18.45 69.17
N GLU A 519 -53.46 -17.75 69.39
CA GLU A 519 -53.13 -17.09 70.67
C GLU A 519 -54.17 -16.05 71.06
N GLU A 520 -54.63 -15.23 70.12
CA GLU A 520 -55.69 -14.23 70.31
C GLU A 520 -57.03 -14.89 70.70
N LYS A 521 -57.38 -16.01 70.05
CA LYS A 521 -58.56 -16.83 70.45
C LYS A 521 -58.40 -17.51 71.81
N LEU A 522 -57.17 -17.86 72.21
CA LEU A 522 -56.89 -18.39 73.55
C LEU A 522 -57.03 -17.30 74.61
N LEU A 523 -56.61 -16.06 74.31
CA LEU A 523 -56.85 -14.90 75.16
C LEU A 523 -58.35 -14.56 75.28
N ASP A 524 -59.12 -14.64 74.20
CA ASP A 524 -60.58 -14.52 74.24
C ASP A 524 -61.24 -15.61 75.08
N LEU A 525 -60.76 -16.86 74.97
CA LEU A 525 -61.24 -17.98 75.79
C LEU A 525 -60.88 -17.80 77.27
N ASP A 526 -59.69 -17.31 77.60
CA ASP A 526 -59.28 -17.04 78.98
C ASP A 526 -60.04 -15.84 79.56
N ALA A 527 -60.34 -14.82 78.75
CA ALA A 527 -61.24 -13.72 79.11
C ALA A 527 -62.68 -14.18 79.34
N LEU A 528 -63.21 -15.09 78.50
CA LEU A 528 -64.51 -15.73 78.73
C LEU A 528 -64.52 -16.63 79.97
N GLN A 529 -63.42 -17.33 80.24
CA GLN A 529 -63.26 -18.17 81.43
C GLN A 529 -63.15 -17.33 82.70
N LYS A 530 -62.54 -16.14 82.62
CA LYS A 530 -62.52 -15.12 83.68
C LYS A 530 -63.91 -14.50 83.88
N ALA A 531 -64.60 -14.08 82.83
CA ALA A 531 -65.98 -13.60 82.94
C ALA A 531 -66.94 -14.70 83.48
N SER A 532 -66.68 -15.97 83.16
CA SER A 532 -67.40 -17.12 83.72
C SER A 532 -67.08 -17.34 85.20
N SER A 533 -65.84 -17.06 85.66
CA SER A 533 -65.46 -17.16 87.07
C SER A 533 -66.00 -15.98 87.89
N GLU A 534 -66.05 -14.78 87.31
CA GLU A 534 -66.68 -13.58 87.88
C GLU A 534 -68.20 -13.75 87.98
N GLY A 535 -68.87 -14.22 86.93
CA GLY A 535 -70.30 -14.57 86.97
C GLY A 535 -70.62 -15.73 87.93
N LYS A 536 -69.69 -16.68 88.11
CA LYS A 536 -69.80 -17.69 89.19
C LYS A 536 -69.67 -17.06 90.58
N ALA A 537 -68.77 -16.10 90.78
CA ALA A 537 -68.63 -15.38 92.06
C ALA A 537 -69.86 -14.52 92.37
N GLU A 538 -70.53 -13.98 91.35
CA GLU A 538 -71.79 -13.22 91.46
C GLU A 538 -72.98 -14.15 91.80
N VAL A 539 -73.05 -15.34 91.17
CA VAL A 539 -73.97 -16.42 91.58
C VAL A 539 -73.64 -16.91 93.00
N GLU A 540 -72.37 -16.95 93.39
CA GLU A 540 -71.96 -17.36 94.74
C GLU A 540 -72.30 -16.29 95.80
N THR A 541 -72.32 -15.00 95.45
CA THR A 541 -72.80 -13.93 96.36
C THR A 541 -74.33 -13.91 96.47
N LEU A 542 -75.06 -14.17 95.38
CA LEU A 542 -76.50 -14.41 95.44
C LEU A 542 -76.84 -15.69 96.22
N ARG A 543 -76.02 -16.74 96.12
CA ARG A 543 -76.08 -17.90 97.00
C ARG A 543 -75.80 -17.55 98.45
N GLN A 544 -74.78 -16.75 98.77
CA GLN A 544 -74.51 -16.33 100.15
C GLN A 544 -75.66 -15.52 100.77
N GLN A 545 -76.42 -14.75 99.96
CA GLN A 545 -77.65 -14.08 100.40
C GLN A 545 -78.79 -15.08 100.68
N LEU A 546 -78.93 -16.13 99.88
CA LEU A 546 -79.87 -17.23 100.12
C LEU A 546 -79.45 -18.06 101.36
N GLU A 547 -78.15 -18.35 101.48
CA GLU A 547 -77.53 -19.12 102.54
C GLU A 547 -77.58 -18.38 103.88
N ALA A 548 -77.58 -17.04 103.89
CA ALA A 548 -77.84 -16.23 105.08
C ALA A 548 -79.30 -16.37 105.59
N ALA A 549 -80.26 -16.60 104.70
CA ALA A 549 -81.64 -16.92 105.07
C ALA A 549 -81.79 -18.39 105.52
N GLU A 550 -81.06 -19.32 104.92
CA GLU A 550 -81.07 -20.74 105.30
C GLU A 550 -80.27 -21.03 106.59
N LYS A 551 -79.25 -20.23 106.91
CA LYS A 551 -78.44 -20.34 108.14
C LYS A 551 -79.18 -20.00 109.45
N GLN A 552 -80.42 -19.52 109.39
CA GLN A 552 -81.31 -19.47 110.57
C GLN A 552 -82.00 -20.81 110.88
N ILE A 553 -81.97 -21.80 109.97
CA ILE A 553 -82.77 -23.04 110.10
C ILE A 553 -81.92 -24.30 110.39
N LYS A 554 -80.61 -24.30 110.08
CA LYS A 554 -79.72 -25.47 110.27
C LYS A 554 -78.63 -25.26 111.33
N SER A 555 -79.06 -24.96 112.57
CA SER A 555 -78.20 -24.95 113.76
C SER A 555 -78.02 -26.33 114.42
N LEU A 556 -78.47 -27.41 113.77
CA LEU A 556 -78.49 -28.77 114.30
C LEU A 556 -78.19 -29.81 113.20
N GLU A 557 -76.93 -29.97 112.81
CA GLU A 557 -76.34 -31.27 112.46
C GLU A 557 -74.82 -31.11 112.26
N ALA A 558 -74.05 -31.78 113.13
CA ALA A 558 -72.59 -31.78 113.12
C ALA A 558 -72.05 -33.08 112.49
N ALA A 559 -70.74 -33.10 112.21
CA ALA A 559 -69.93 -34.24 111.71
C ALA A 559 -70.02 -34.47 110.16
N LYS A 560 -68.97 -34.87 109.43
CA LYS A 560 -67.53 -35.13 109.74
C LYS A 560 -66.79 -35.60 108.44
N GLU A 561 -65.55 -35.11 108.18
CA GLU A 561 -64.48 -35.72 107.30
C GLU A 561 -64.81 -35.87 105.78
N ALA A 562 -63.87 -35.90 104.79
CA ALA A 562 -62.40 -35.80 104.72
C ALA A 562 -61.91 -35.40 103.28
N GLU A 563 -60.57 -35.36 103.10
CA GLU A 563 -59.78 -35.63 101.87
C GLU A 563 -59.52 -34.45 100.90
N SER A 564 -58.31 -33.91 100.71
CA SER A 564 -56.99 -34.43 100.24
C SER A 564 -56.86 -34.60 98.71
N GLY A 565 -55.81 -34.02 98.11
CA GLY A 565 -55.59 -34.07 96.66
C GLY A 565 -54.64 -33.03 96.03
N LYS A 566 -53.48 -32.70 96.64
CA LYS A 566 -52.49 -31.74 96.07
C LYS A 566 -51.06 -32.29 95.94
N ALA A 567 -50.92 -33.57 95.56
CA ALA A 567 -49.62 -34.20 95.30
C ALA A 567 -49.29 -34.46 93.81
N SER A 568 -50.29 -34.39 92.90
CA SER A 568 -50.10 -34.78 91.49
C SER A 568 -49.66 -33.65 90.54
N SER A 569 -49.71 -32.38 90.96
CA SER A 569 -49.44 -31.24 90.05
C SER A 569 -47.96 -30.93 89.89
N ILE A 570 -47.18 -31.02 90.98
CA ILE A 570 -45.81 -30.51 91.04
C ILE A 570 -44.82 -31.40 90.26
N ALA A 571 -45.07 -32.72 90.20
CA ALA A 571 -44.22 -33.66 89.48
C ALA A 571 -44.18 -33.43 87.95
N LYS A 572 -45.27 -32.97 87.34
CA LYS A 572 -45.32 -32.68 85.89
C LYS A 572 -44.65 -31.38 85.50
N GLU A 573 -44.59 -30.41 86.42
CA GLU A 573 -43.99 -29.10 86.16
C GLU A 573 -42.45 -29.12 86.21
N LEU A 574 -41.86 -30.07 86.97
CA LEU A 574 -40.42 -30.30 87.00
C LEU A 574 -39.90 -30.96 85.72
N GLN A 575 -40.58 -31.99 85.22
CA GLN A 575 -40.17 -32.72 84.01
C GLN A 575 -40.17 -31.84 82.74
N GLY A 576 -41.06 -30.83 82.67
CA GLY A 576 -41.09 -29.86 81.57
C GLY A 576 -39.89 -28.90 81.56
N ARG A 577 -39.39 -28.50 82.74
CA ARG A 577 -38.24 -27.59 82.86
C ARG A 577 -36.91 -28.28 82.49
N GLU A 578 -36.80 -29.57 82.76
CA GLU A 578 -35.60 -30.37 82.47
C GLU A 578 -35.36 -30.52 80.95
N LEU A 579 -36.43 -30.73 80.16
CA LEU A 579 -36.37 -30.75 78.70
C LEU A 579 -35.91 -29.40 78.12
N THR A 580 -36.45 -28.28 78.60
CA THR A 580 -36.05 -26.94 78.12
C THR A 580 -34.59 -26.59 78.42
N LEU A 581 -34.01 -27.15 79.49
CA LEU A 581 -32.59 -26.98 79.81
C LEU A 581 -31.69 -27.74 78.81
N SER A 582 -32.10 -28.94 78.39
CA SER A 582 -31.34 -29.71 77.38
C SER A 582 -31.31 -29.01 76.02
N GLU A 583 -32.44 -28.45 75.55
CA GLU A 583 -32.50 -27.70 74.28
C GLU A 583 -31.63 -26.43 74.30
N LEU A 584 -31.60 -25.71 75.43
CA LEU A 584 -30.75 -24.52 75.59
C LEU A 584 -29.25 -24.90 75.62
N GLN A 585 -28.91 -26.04 76.22
CA GLN A 585 -27.53 -26.54 76.25
C GLN A 585 -27.06 -27.00 74.87
N GLU A 586 -27.93 -27.64 74.07
CA GLU A 586 -27.60 -28.01 72.69
C GLU A 586 -27.43 -26.77 71.80
N ARG A 587 -28.32 -25.78 71.89
CA ARG A 587 -28.18 -24.49 71.18
C ARG A 587 -26.89 -23.75 71.53
N SER A 588 -26.50 -23.75 72.81
CA SER A 588 -25.20 -23.21 73.24
C SER A 588 -24.02 -23.92 72.56
N SER A 589 -24.06 -25.26 72.49
CA SER A 589 -23.03 -26.06 71.79
C SER A 589 -22.95 -25.80 70.28
N ALA A 590 -24.07 -25.43 69.65
CA ALA A 590 -24.12 -25.09 68.22
C ALA A 590 -23.53 -23.70 67.97
N VAL A 591 -23.84 -22.72 68.83
CA VAL A 591 -23.27 -21.36 68.77
C VAL A 591 -21.75 -21.38 68.98
N SER A 592 -21.23 -22.17 69.93
CA SER A 592 -19.78 -22.32 70.11
C SER A 592 -19.08 -22.93 68.88
N ARG A 593 -19.66 -23.95 68.25
CA ARG A 593 -19.12 -24.53 67.01
C ARG A 593 -19.15 -23.56 65.83
N ALA A 594 -20.19 -22.72 65.72
CA ALA A 594 -20.26 -21.67 64.71
C ALA A 594 -19.21 -20.57 64.95
N LYS A 595 -18.96 -20.21 66.23
CA LYS A 595 -17.90 -19.28 66.60
C LYS A 595 -16.50 -19.81 66.21
N GLU A 596 -16.17 -21.06 66.54
CA GLU A 596 -14.89 -21.67 66.18
C GLU A 596 -14.66 -21.76 64.65
N ALA A 597 -15.73 -21.95 63.87
CA ALA A 597 -15.66 -21.92 62.42
C ALA A 597 -15.33 -20.51 61.89
N LEU A 598 -16.04 -19.48 62.37
CA LEU A 598 -15.79 -18.08 61.99
C LEU A 598 -14.40 -17.59 62.42
N GLU A 599 -13.90 -18.04 63.57
CA GLU A 599 -12.53 -17.72 64.02
C GLU A 599 -11.47 -18.33 63.09
N LYS A 600 -11.69 -19.55 62.56
CA LYS A 600 -10.82 -20.16 61.54
C LYS A 600 -10.87 -19.46 60.18
N GLU A 601 -12.04 -19.03 59.73
CA GLU A 601 -12.19 -18.26 58.49
C GLU A 601 -11.49 -16.90 58.60
N LEU A 602 -11.66 -16.20 59.73
CA LEU A 602 -10.94 -14.95 60.02
C LEU A 602 -9.42 -15.13 60.06
N GLN A 603 -8.92 -16.24 60.59
CA GLN A 603 -7.49 -16.54 60.61
C GLN A 603 -6.97 -16.80 59.19
N THR A 604 -7.71 -17.58 58.39
CA THR A 604 -7.36 -17.87 56.98
C THR A 604 -7.37 -16.62 56.11
N LEU A 605 -8.30 -15.68 56.39
CA LEU A 605 -8.33 -14.36 55.74
C LEU A 605 -7.10 -13.51 56.11
N ARG A 606 -6.69 -13.49 57.38
CA ARG A 606 -5.48 -12.74 57.82
C ARG A 606 -4.21 -13.26 57.15
N GLU A 607 -4.06 -14.58 57.03
CA GLU A 607 -2.92 -15.20 56.34
C GLU A 607 -2.89 -14.84 54.85
N LYS A 608 -4.05 -14.77 54.18
CA LYS A 608 -4.16 -14.28 52.79
C LYS A 608 -3.82 -12.80 52.65
N PHE A 609 -4.26 -11.95 53.58
CA PHE A 609 -3.90 -10.52 53.59
C PHE A 609 -2.41 -10.30 53.84
N ALA A 610 -1.77 -11.11 54.69
CA ALA A 610 -0.32 -11.08 54.89
C ALA A 610 0.43 -11.44 53.61
N GLY A 611 0.04 -12.53 52.92
CA GLY A 611 0.63 -12.93 51.63
C GLY A 611 0.46 -11.85 50.54
N ALA A 612 -0.73 -11.29 50.39
CA ALA A 612 -0.99 -10.22 49.43
C ALA A 612 -0.20 -8.93 49.73
N SER A 613 0.04 -8.62 51.00
CA SER A 613 0.90 -7.51 51.43
C SER A 613 2.38 -7.74 51.08
N GLU A 614 2.87 -8.97 51.25
CA GLU A 614 4.24 -9.35 50.92
C GLU A 614 4.49 -9.39 49.40
N GLU A 615 3.50 -9.83 48.62
CA GLU A 615 3.47 -9.73 47.16
C GLU A 615 3.44 -8.26 46.69
N ALA A 616 2.60 -7.41 47.29
CA ALA A 616 2.57 -5.97 46.99
C ALA A 616 3.92 -5.29 47.29
N ALA A 617 4.57 -5.64 48.41
CA ALA A 617 5.91 -5.17 48.74
C ALA A 617 6.99 -5.70 47.75
N SER A 618 6.77 -6.87 47.14
CA SER A 618 7.62 -7.42 46.09
C SER A 618 7.48 -6.67 44.77
N VAL A 619 6.24 -6.41 44.34
CA VAL A 619 5.93 -5.59 43.17
C VAL A 619 6.47 -4.16 43.34
N GLN A 620 6.33 -3.56 44.52
CA GLN A 620 6.87 -2.23 44.80
C GLN A 620 8.40 -2.18 44.74
N ARG A 621 9.11 -3.23 45.21
CA ARG A 621 10.56 -3.36 45.04
C ARG A 621 10.98 -3.48 43.56
N SER A 622 10.28 -4.30 42.78
CA SER A 622 10.51 -4.42 41.34
C SER A 622 10.29 -3.10 40.60
N MET A 623 9.21 -2.38 40.93
CA MET A 623 8.89 -1.07 40.37
C MET A 623 9.92 0.01 40.74
N GLN A 624 10.49 -0.03 41.96
CA GLN A 624 11.59 0.86 42.32
C GLN A 624 12.87 0.55 41.51
N GLU A 625 13.12 -0.72 41.20
CA GLU A 625 14.26 -1.14 40.39
C GLU A 625 14.12 -0.74 38.91
N THR A 626 12.90 -0.76 38.34
CA THR A 626 12.66 -0.25 36.98
C THR A 626 12.78 1.27 36.90
N VAL A 627 12.28 2.01 37.91
CA VAL A 627 12.49 3.48 38.02
C VAL A 627 13.98 3.82 38.08
N ASN A 628 14.78 3.09 38.88
CA ASN A 628 16.22 3.32 38.95
C ASN A 628 16.93 3.04 37.61
N LYS A 629 16.51 2.01 36.86
CA LYS A 629 17.02 1.70 35.51
C LYS A 629 16.62 2.76 34.48
N LEU A 630 15.41 3.33 34.60
CA LEU A 630 14.95 4.43 33.75
C LEU A 630 15.79 5.69 33.97
N HIS A 631 16.05 6.06 35.22
CA HIS A 631 16.91 7.20 35.57
C HIS A 631 18.35 7.02 35.04
N GLN A 632 18.91 5.82 35.16
CA GLN A 632 20.23 5.51 34.58
C GLN A 632 20.25 5.62 33.04
N LYS A 633 19.11 5.38 32.37
CA LYS A 633 18.96 5.58 30.92
C LYS A 633 18.81 7.05 30.53
N GLU A 634 18.15 7.84 31.38
CA GLU A 634 18.05 9.29 31.26
C GLU A 634 19.42 9.97 31.39
N GLU A 635 20.25 9.55 32.36
CA GLU A 635 21.66 9.99 32.47
C GLU A 635 22.49 9.65 31.22
N GLN A 636 22.33 8.43 30.67
CA GLN A 636 23.01 8.03 29.42
C GLN A 636 22.55 8.86 28.21
N PHE A 637 21.26 9.19 28.13
CA PHE A 637 20.71 10.05 27.08
C PHE A 637 21.25 11.49 27.17
N ASN A 638 21.36 12.04 28.38
CA ASN A 638 21.94 13.36 28.62
C ASN A 638 23.44 13.41 28.24
N ALA A 639 24.20 12.35 28.52
CA ALA A 639 25.59 12.24 28.09
C ALA A 639 25.74 12.24 26.56
N LEU A 640 24.97 11.39 25.86
CA LEU A 640 24.96 11.33 24.39
C LEU A 640 24.49 12.64 23.75
N SER A 641 23.52 13.33 24.36
CA SER A 641 23.06 14.65 23.90
C SER A 641 24.17 15.69 23.97
N SER A 642 24.99 15.68 25.03
CA SER A 642 26.17 16.55 25.15
C SER A 642 27.26 16.24 24.11
N GLU A 643 27.41 14.98 23.69
CA GLU A 643 28.33 14.60 22.61
C GLU A 643 27.82 15.04 21.23
N LEU A 644 26.51 14.91 20.98
CA LEU A 644 25.89 15.45 19.76
C LEU A 644 26.02 16.96 19.65
N GLU A 645 25.93 17.69 20.77
CA GLU A 645 26.11 19.15 20.79
C GLU A 645 27.56 19.55 20.46
N LYS A 646 28.56 18.88 21.04
CA LYS A 646 29.98 19.07 20.67
C LYS A 646 30.26 18.75 19.20
N LEU A 647 29.60 17.74 18.63
CA LEU A 647 29.73 17.40 17.21
C LEU A 647 29.09 18.47 16.30
N ARG A 648 27.99 19.10 16.72
CA ARG A 648 27.41 20.27 16.03
C ARG A 648 28.35 21.48 16.08
N ASP A 649 28.92 21.79 17.25
CA ASP A 649 29.88 22.90 17.39
C ASP A 649 31.07 22.71 16.43
N ASN A 650 31.66 21.51 16.41
CA ASN A 650 32.75 21.16 15.48
C ASN A 650 32.34 21.29 14.00
N LEU A 651 31.10 20.95 13.63
CA LEU A 651 30.60 21.13 12.27
C LEU A 651 30.50 22.62 11.91
N THR A 652 29.98 23.47 12.81
CA THR A 652 29.86 24.92 12.56
C THR A 652 31.22 25.62 12.43
N ASP A 653 32.23 25.19 13.18
CA ASP A 653 33.61 25.68 13.07
C ASP A 653 34.26 25.24 11.74
N MET A 654 33.97 24.03 11.25
CA MET A 654 34.39 23.59 9.92
C MET A 654 33.70 24.38 8.80
N GLU A 655 32.38 24.62 8.89
CA GLU A 655 31.65 25.48 7.94
C GLU A 655 32.20 26.91 7.91
N ALA A 656 32.57 27.48 9.06
CA ALA A 656 33.19 28.79 9.13
C ALA A 656 34.54 28.83 8.39
N LYS A 657 35.35 27.77 8.52
CA LYS A 657 36.63 27.64 7.80
C LYS A 657 36.46 27.46 6.29
N PHE A 658 35.38 26.82 5.83
CA PHE A 658 35.07 26.76 4.40
C PHE A 658 34.70 28.14 3.85
N ARG A 659 33.81 28.88 4.52
CA ARG A 659 33.47 30.27 4.13
C ARG A 659 34.71 31.18 4.06
N GLU A 660 35.63 31.06 5.02
CA GLU A 660 36.90 31.81 5.03
C GLU A 660 37.88 31.39 3.90
N ARG A 661 37.67 30.24 3.25
CA ARG A 661 38.42 29.84 2.04
C ARG A 661 37.74 30.37 0.78
N ASP A 662 36.42 30.29 0.70
CA ASP A 662 35.64 30.81 -0.44
C ASP A 662 35.85 32.32 -0.61
N GLU A 663 35.86 33.08 0.50
CA GLU A 663 36.16 34.52 0.50
C GLU A 663 37.58 34.84 0.00
N ARG A 664 38.57 33.97 0.26
CA ARG A 664 39.95 34.13 -0.26
C ARG A 664 40.04 33.80 -1.75
N GLU A 665 39.29 32.81 -2.21
CA GLU A 665 39.24 32.46 -3.63
C GLU A 665 38.59 33.58 -4.46
N GLU A 666 37.49 34.15 -3.99
CA GLU A 666 36.83 35.29 -4.64
C GLU A 666 37.76 36.53 -4.73
N GLN A 667 38.59 36.77 -3.71
CA GLN A 667 39.62 37.82 -3.73
C GLN A 667 40.70 37.57 -4.79
N LEU A 668 41.12 36.31 -5.00
CA LEU A 668 42.10 35.93 -6.02
C LEU A 668 41.52 36.07 -7.43
N ILE A 669 40.25 35.70 -7.65
CA ILE A 669 39.55 35.91 -8.92
C ILE A 669 39.47 37.40 -9.27
N LYS A 670 39.10 38.25 -8.30
CA LYS A 670 39.08 39.72 -8.46
C LYS A 670 40.46 40.32 -8.75
N ALA A 671 41.55 39.71 -8.25
CA ALA A 671 42.91 40.11 -8.57
C ALA A 671 43.33 39.69 -9.99
N LYS A 672 42.95 38.48 -10.42
CA LYS A 672 43.21 37.95 -11.78
C LYS A 672 42.57 38.82 -12.86
N GLY A 673 41.28 39.15 -12.72
CA GLY A 673 40.58 39.99 -13.70
C GLY A 673 41.14 41.40 -13.87
N LYS A 674 41.76 41.98 -12.82
CA LYS A 674 42.47 43.26 -12.93
C LYS A 674 43.71 43.14 -13.82
N LEU A 675 44.53 42.10 -13.60
CA LEU A 675 45.73 41.84 -14.39
C LEU A 675 45.39 41.55 -15.87
N GLU A 676 44.28 40.87 -16.14
CA GLU A 676 43.80 40.60 -17.51
C GLU A 676 43.39 41.90 -18.23
N ASN A 677 42.74 42.84 -17.53
CA ASN A 677 42.43 44.17 -18.07
C ASN A 677 43.69 45.02 -18.31
N ASP A 678 44.65 45.01 -17.38
CA ASP A 678 45.93 45.73 -17.54
C ASP A 678 46.72 45.22 -18.77
N ILE A 679 46.67 43.91 -19.05
CA ILE A 679 47.26 43.30 -20.25
C ILE A 679 46.54 43.76 -21.54
N ALA A 680 45.21 43.83 -21.52
CA ALA A 680 44.42 44.30 -22.67
C ALA A 680 44.69 45.79 -22.99
N GLU A 681 44.85 46.64 -21.97
CA GLU A 681 45.20 48.05 -22.12
C GLU A 681 46.59 48.21 -22.76
N ILE A 682 47.58 47.41 -22.34
CA ILE A 682 48.93 47.40 -22.91
C ILE A 682 48.92 46.96 -24.39
N MET A 683 48.14 45.93 -24.74
CA MET A 683 47.98 45.48 -26.13
C MET A 683 47.39 46.56 -27.04
N ARG A 684 46.55 47.45 -26.51
CA ARG A 684 45.89 48.53 -27.26
C ARG A 684 46.84 49.67 -27.68
N MET A 685 47.98 49.84 -27.01
CA MET A 685 48.87 50.99 -27.20
C MET A 685 50.13 50.72 -28.06
N SER A 686 50.34 49.51 -28.58
CA SER A 686 51.59 49.15 -29.27
C SER A 686 51.54 49.35 -30.79
N GLY A 687 51.98 50.53 -31.26
CA GLY A 687 52.12 50.80 -32.69
C GLY A 687 53.05 51.96 -33.05
N ASP A 688 54.38 51.81 -32.88
CA ASP A 688 55.34 52.48 -33.77
C ASP A 688 56.76 51.85 -33.74
N ASN A 689 57.30 51.52 -34.91
CA ASN A 689 57.97 50.23 -35.10
C ASN A 689 59.51 50.20 -35.04
N SER A 690 60.21 51.32 -34.79
CA SER A 690 61.69 51.36 -34.88
C SER A 690 62.44 51.33 -33.53
N SER A 691 61.86 51.88 -32.46
CA SER A 691 62.40 51.74 -31.09
C SER A 691 61.77 50.56 -30.33
N GLN A 692 60.91 49.81 -31.02
CA GLN A 692 60.15 48.67 -30.53
C GLN A 692 60.98 47.37 -30.63
N LEU A 693 61.92 47.23 -31.58
CA LEU A 693 62.71 46.01 -31.74
C LEU A 693 63.83 45.84 -30.68
N THR A 694 64.49 46.93 -30.28
CA THR A 694 65.45 46.92 -29.17
C THR A 694 64.74 46.68 -27.85
N ARG A 695 63.61 47.37 -27.62
CA ARG A 695 62.73 47.12 -26.48
C ARG A 695 62.15 45.71 -26.48
N MET A 696 61.80 45.13 -27.64
CA MET A 696 61.37 43.72 -27.73
C MET A 696 62.47 42.76 -27.28
N ASN A 697 63.74 43.01 -27.60
CA ASN A 697 64.84 42.13 -27.17
C ASN A 697 65.15 42.26 -25.67
N ASP A 698 65.12 43.48 -25.13
CA ASP A 698 65.28 43.70 -23.69
C ASP A 698 64.05 43.21 -22.89
N GLU A 699 62.84 43.33 -23.46
CA GLU A 699 61.63 42.68 -22.97
C GLU A 699 61.68 41.16 -23.12
N LEU A 700 62.28 40.61 -24.17
CA LEU A 700 62.42 39.15 -24.32
C LEU A 700 63.28 38.63 -23.17
N ARG A 701 64.44 39.27 -22.92
CA ARG A 701 65.34 38.96 -21.80
C ARG A 701 64.75 39.24 -20.43
N LEU A 702 63.78 40.14 -20.32
CA LEU A 702 63.03 40.37 -19.08
C LEU A 702 61.92 39.32 -18.92
N LYS A 703 61.23 38.94 -20.01
CA LYS A 703 60.21 37.88 -20.04
C LYS A 703 60.84 36.51 -19.80
N GLU A 704 62.02 36.23 -20.32
CA GLU A 704 62.82 35.02 -20.02
C GLU A 704 63.14 34.94 -18.53
N ARG A 705 63.70 36.00 -17.92
CA ARG A 705 63.93 36.04 -16.46
C ARG A 705 62.65 35.97 -15.63
N ASN A 706 61.56 36.59 -16.09
CA ASN A 706 60.26 36.49 -15.43
C ASN A 706 59.67 35.07 -15.57
N ILE A 707 59.91 34.37 -16.69
CA ILE A 707 59.54 32.97 -16.88
C ILE A 707 60.37 32.08 -15.95
N GLU A 708 61.68 32.30 -15.82
CA GLU A 708 62.54 31.61 -14.84
C GLU A 708 62.07 31.87 -13.39
N GLU A 709 61.71 33.10 -13.05
CA GLU A 709 61.20 33.45 -11.71
C GLU A 709 59.80 32.87 -11.46
N LEU A 710 58.93 32.84 -12.47
CA LEU A 710 57.61 32.19 -12.40
C LEU A 710 57.74 30.66 -12.33
N GLN A 711 58.69 30.05 -13.04
CA GLN A 711 59.02 28.63 -12.91
C GLN A 711 59.54 28.33 -11.50
N LEU A 712 60.40 29.18 -10.92
CA LEU A 712 60.87 29.04 -9.54
C LEU A 712 59.76 29.26 -8.49
N LYS A 713 58.78 30.12 -8.77
CA LYS A 713 57.58 30.28 -7.93
C LYS A 713 56.64 29.08 -8.08
N LEU A 714 56.50 28.53 -9.28
CA LEU A 714 55.69 27.34 -9.56
C LEU A 714 56.29 26.08 -8.93
N THR A 715 57.61 25.88 -8.97
CA THR A 715 58.25 24.76 -8.28
C THR A 715 58.07 24.87 -6.77
N LYS A 716 58.26 26.06 -6.17
CA LYS A 716 57.99 26.29 -4.73
C LYS A 716 56.51 26.11 -4.37
N ALA A 717 55.58 26.53 -5.24
CA ALA A 717 54.15 26.30 -5.04
C ALA A 717 53.81 24.80 -5.12
N ASN A 718 54.42 24.06 -6.05
CA ASN A 718 54.25 22.60 -6.17
C ASN A 718 54.88 21.84 -4.98
N GLU A 719 56.03 22.28 -4.48
CA GLU A 719 56.64 21.76 -3.25
C GLU A 719 55.75 22.01 -2.03
N GLY A 720 55.18 23.21 -1.92
CA GLY A 720 54.20 23.57 -0.89
C GLY A 720 52.90 22.75 -0.99
N ALA A 721 52.36 22.57 -2.20
CA ALA A 721 51.22 21.71 -2.46
C ALA A 721 51.51 20.25 -2.10
N GLY A 722 52.71 19.73 -2.44
CA GLY A 722 53.15 18.39 -2.06
C GLY A 722 53.44 18.19 -0.57
N LEU A 723 53.72 19.27 0.17
CA LEU A 723 53.77 19.24 1.65
C LEU A 723 52.35 19.23 2.24
N LEU A 724 51.45 20.08 1.73
CA LEU A 724 50.04 20.10 2.15
C LEU A 724 49.34 18.78 1.84
N GLN A 725 49.55 18.19 0.67
CA GLN A 725 48.98 16.91 0.26
C GLN A 725 49.46 15.76 1.18
N ARG A 726 50.72 15.75 1.60
CA ARG A 726 51.23 14.80 2.60
C ARG A 726 50.62 15.03 3.97
N SER A 727 50.52 16.29 4.42
CA SER A 727 49.85 16.63 5.69
C SER A 727 48.37 16.26 5.69
N LEU A 728 47.68 16.38 4.55
CA LEU A 728 46.30 15.95 4.38
C LEU A 728 46.19 14.42 4.44
N ALA A 729 47.05 13.70 3.73
CA ALA A 729 47.09 12.23 3.78
C ALA A 729 47.37 11.69 5.19
N GLU A 730 48.30 12.31 5.94
CA GLU A 730 48.56 11.95 7.34
C GLU A 730 47.38 12.28 8.28
N ALA A 731 46.66 13.37 8.03
CA ALA A 731 45.46 13.72 8.78
C ALA A 731 44.29 12.75 8.48
N THR A 732 44.07 12.41 7.22
CA THR A 732 43.09 11.40 6.79
C THR A 732 43.40 10.03 7.39
N LEU A 733 44.66 9.58 7.36
CA LEU A 733 45.08 8.32 7.96
C LEU A 733 44.79 8.27 9.47
N LYS A 734 45.06 9.35 10.20
CA LYS A 734 44.74 9.48 11.63
C LYS A 734 43.24 9.51 11.90
N ALA A 735 42.47 10.20 11.06
CA ALA A 735 41.02 10.22 11.17
C ALA A 735 40.44 8.81 10.97
N GLU A 736 40.83 8.10 9.90
CA GLU A 736 40.43 6.71 9.68
C GLU A 736 40.84 5.79 10.85
N GLN A 737 42.06 5.95 11.38
CA GLN A 737 42.51 5.14 12.52
C GLN A 737 41.64 5.40 13.75
N SER A 738 41.36 6.67 14.08
CA SER A 738 40.46 7.01 15.21
C SER A 738 39.04 6.49 15.02
N GLN A 739 38.54 6.46 13.77
CA GLN A 739 37.23 5.91 13.43
C GLN A 739 37.20 4.38 13.56
N ARG A 740 38.27 3.68 13.16
CA ARG A 740 38.42 2.23 13.38
C ARG A 740 38.47 1.89 14.88
N GLU A 741 39.25 2.64 15.67
CA GLU A 741 39.35 2.45 17.12
C GLU A 741 38.02 2.73 17.85
N ALA A 742 37.22 3.70 17.39
CA ALA A 742 35.87 3.95 17.90
C ALA A 742 34.90 2.81 17.53
N ALA A 743 34.92 2.34 16.27
CA ALA A 743 34.10 1.22 15.82
C ALA A 743 34.42 -0.09 16.57
N GLU A 744 35.70 -0.36 16.82
CA GLU A 744 36.14 -1.54 17.59
C GLU A 744 35.65 -1.48 19.05
N LYS A 745 35.68 -0.30 19.69
CA LYS A 745 35.10 -0.10 21.04
C LYS A 745 33.60 -0.37 21.06
N HIS A 746 32.84 0.18 20.11
CA HIS A 746 31.40 -0.07 20.03
C HIS A 746 31.06 -1.55 19.79
N GLU A 747 31.86 -2.27 18.98
CA GLU A 747 31.68 -3.72 18.82
C GLU A 747 32.06 -4.53 20.07
N VAL A 748 32.95 -4.04 20.94
CA VAL A 748 33.20 -4.63 22.26
C VAL A 748 32.03 -4.37 23.21
N GLU A 749 31.56 -3.11 23.31
CA GLU A 749 30.41 -2.73 24.14
C GLU A 749 29.14 -3.49 23.76
N LYS A 750 28.87 -3.63 22.45
CA LYS A 750 27.79 -4.43 21.90
C LYS A 750 27.88 -5.91 22.30
N ARG A 751 29.09 -6.51 22.27
CA ARG A 751 29.32 -7.88 22.75
C ARG A 751 29.04 -8.02 24.24
N GLU A 752 29.51 -7.10 25.07
CA GLU A 752 29.22 -7.11 26.50
C GLU A 752 27.72 -6.96 26.80
N LEU A 753 27.00 -6.13 26.04
CA LEU A 753 25.56 -5.96 26.20
C LEU A 753 24.80 -7.22 25.78
N LEU A 754 25.21 -7.89 24.70
CA LEU A 754 24.64 -9.18 24.29
C LEU A 754 24.89 -10.29 25.32
N GLU A 755 26.08 -10.35 25.92
CA GLU A 755 26.39 -11.29 27.00
C GLU A 755 25.55 -11.01 28.26
N LYS A 756 25.41 -9.73 28.65
CA LYS A 756 24.53 -9.30 29.76
C LYS A 756 23.06 -9.63 29.49
N LEU A 757 22.59 -9.55 28.24
CA LEU A 757 21.23 -9.96 27.86
C LEU A 757 21.03 -11.47 27.95
N LEU A 758 21.97 -12.28 27.45
CA LEU A 758 21.95 -13.74 27.58
C LEU A 758 21.94 -14.21 29.04
N ASP A 759 22.66 -13.53 29.93
CA ASP A 759 22.66 -13.84 31.36
C ASP A 759 21.37 -13.40 32.07
N LEU A 760 20.70 -12.34 31.60
CA LEU A 760 19.36 -11.96 32.07
C LEU A 760 18.29 -12.94 31.57
N GLU A 761 18.38 -13.40 30.33
CA GLU A 761 17.49 -14.39 29.74
C GLU A 761 17.55 -15.72 30.50
N LYS A 762 18.76 -16.25 30.76
CA LYS A 762 18.95 -17.44 31.63
C LYS A 762 18.39 -17.25 33.04
N LYS A 763 18.54 -16.06 33.64
CA LYS A 763 17.97 -15.77 34.97
C LYS A 763 16.44 -15.71 34.94
N ALA A 764 15.86 -15.16 33.88
CA ALA A 764 14.41 -15.16 33.67
C ALA A 764 13.88 -16.58 33.45
N GLU A 765 14.58 -17.41 32.67
CA GLU A 765 14.24 -18.82 32.45
C GLU A 765 14.30 -19.63 33.75
N VAL A 766 15.36 -19.47 34.56
CA VAL A 766 15.45 -20.10 35.90
C VAL A 766 14.32 -19.64 36.82
N SER A 767 13.97 -18.35 36.81
CA SER A 767 12.84 -17.81 37.59
C SER A 767 11.49 -18.37 37.11
N HIS A 768 11.29 -18.47 35.79
CA HIS A 768 10.08 -19.05 35.20
C HIS A 768 9.91 -20.52 35.58
N ASN A 769 11.00 -21.30 35.49
CA ASN A 769 11.02 -22.70 35.91
C ASN A 769 10.73 -22.85 37.42
N GLN A 770 11.24 -21.95 38.27
CA GLN A 770 10.91 -21.93 39.70
C GLN A 770 9.42 -21.61 39.95
N CYS A 771 8.82 -20.68 39.21
CA CYS A 771 7.39 -20.39 39.28
C CYS A 771 6.53 -21.59 38.81
N GLN A 772 6.93 -22.29 37.74
CA GLN A 772 6.25 -23.53 37.33
C GLN A 772 6.34 -24.62 38.41
N ASP A 773 7.53 -24.83 39.01
CA ASP A 773 7.74 -25.84 40.03
C ASP A 773 6.92 -25.55 41.31
N LEU A 774 6.80 -24.27 41.70
CA LEU A 774 5.93 -23.82 42.78
C LEU A 774 4.45 -24.01 42.45
N LYS A 775 4.02 -23.69 41.21
CA LYS A 775 2.64 -23.91 40.75
C LYS A 775 2.27 -25.39 40.78
N ALA A 776 3.13 -26.27 40.27
CA ALA A 776 2.91 -27.72 40.30
C ALA A 776 2.81 -28.28 41.74
N ARG A 777 3.64 -27.79 42.67
CA ARG A 777 3.55 -28.15 44.10
C ARG A 777 2.25 -27.67 44.74
N TYR A 778 1.81 -26.44 44.43
CA TYR A 778 0.54 -25.91 44.91
C TYR A 778 -0.67 -26.70 44.37
N GLU A 779 -0.69 -27.02 43.08
CA GLU A 779 -1.73 -27.83 42.45
C GLU A 779 -1.78 -29.24 43.06
N GLY A 780 -0.62 -29.87 43.29
CA GLY A 780 -0.53 -31.15 43.99
C GLY A 780 -1.10 -31.11 45.43
N ALA A 781 -0.72 -30.10 46.22
CA ALA A 781 -1.24 -29.92 47.57
C ALA A 781 -2.76 -29.58 47.59
N SER A 782 -3.23 -28.82 46.60
CA SER A 782 -4.66 -28.53 46.40
C SER A 782 -5.46 -29.79 46.05
N ALA A 783 -4.91 -30.65 45.19
CA ALA A 783 -5.52 -31.93 44.84
C ALA A 783 -5.58 -32.89 46.05
N GLU A 784 -4.49 -32.99 46.82
CA GLU A 784 -4.44 -33.85 48.01
C GLU A 784 -5.41 -33.39 49.11
N THR A 785 -5.49 -32.08 49.36
CA THR A 785 -6.45 -31.52 50.33
C THR A 785 -7.91 -31.68 49.88
N ARG A 786 -8.19 -31.55 48.58
CA ARG A 786 -9.51 -31.82 48.00
C ARG A 786 -9.92 -33.29 48.15
N ALA A 787 -9.01 -34.23 47.86
CA ALA A 787 -9.26 -35.66 48.02
C ALA A 787 -9.57 -36.03 49.49
N LYS A 788 -8.82 -35.47 50.45
CA LYS A 788 -9.09 -35.63 51.90
C LYS A 788 -10.44 -35.04 52.31
N HIS A 789 -10.83 -33.92 51.71
CA HIS A 789 -12.14 -33.31 51.97
C HIS A 789 -13.29 -34.17 51.42
N GLU A 790 -13.18 -34.68 50.19
CA GLU A 790 -14.16 -35.61 49.61
C GLU A 790 -14.29 -36.91 50.40
N GLU A 791 -13.19 -37.41 50.97
CA GLU A 791 -13.20 -38.58 51.86
C GLU A 791 -13.92 -38.28 53.18
N ALA A 792 -13.63 -37.16 53.83
CA ALA A 792 -14.33 -36.73 55.04
C ALA A 792 -15.83 -36.48 54.80
N VAL A 793 -16.21 -35.91 53.65
CA VAL A 793 -17.62 -35.72 53.25
C VAL A 793 -18.31 -37.06 53.05
N ARG A 794 -17.69 -38.04 52.37
CA ARG A 794 -18.23 -39.40 52.25
C ARG A 794 -18.41 -40.07 53.61
N GLU A 795 -17.45 -39.92 54.51
CA GLU A 795 -17.53 -40.50 55.86
C GLU A 795 -18.67 -39.87 56.68
N LEU A 796 -18.87 -38.55 56.59
CA LEU A 796 -19.99 -37.85 57.23
C LEU A 796 -21.35 -38.24 56.63
N GLN A 797 -21.46 -38.38 55.31
CA GLN A 797 -22.67 -38.86 54.65
C GLN A 797 -23.05 -40.28 55.11
N GLN A 798 -22.07 -41.17 55.26
CA GLN A 798 -22.32 -42.52 55.74
C GLN A 798 -22.72 -42.54 57.23
N ARG A 799 -22.08 -41.73 58.07
CA ARG A 799 -22.48 -41.56 59.48
C ARG A 799 -23.90 -40.98 59.62
N LEU A 800 -24.35 -40.13 58.68
CA LEU A 800 -25.71 -39.62 58.64
C LEU A 800 -26.72 -40.73 58.30
N GLN A 801 -26.46 -41.53 57.26
CA GLN A 801 -27.32 -42.69 56.91
C GLN A 801 -27.42 -43.70 58.07
N ASP A 802 -26.30 -43.99 58.74
CA ASP A 802 -26.28 -44.83 59.94
C ASP A 802 -27.15 -44.27 61.08
N ALA A 803 -27.17 -42.95 61.25
CA ALA A 803 -27.99 -42.28 62.27
C ALA A 803 -29.48 -42.27 61.89
N GLU A 804 -29.81 -42.05 60.61
CA GLU A 804 -31.18 -42.13 60.08
C GLU A 804 -31.77 -43.54 60.25
N GLN A 805 -30.99 -44.60 59.96
CA GLN A 805 -31.42 -45.98 60.19
C GLN A 805 -31.67 -46.27 61.69
N ARG A 806 -30.80 -45.79 62.58
CA ARG A 806 -30.99 -45.95 64.05
C ARG A 806 -32.23 -45.20 64.53
N LEU A 807 -32.50 -44.00 63.99
CA LEU A 807 -33.69 -43.23 64.32
C LEU A 807 -34.97 -43.94 63.86
N ALA A 808 -34.98 -44.52 62.66
CA ALA A 808 -36.12 -45.31 62.18
C ALA A 808 -36.40 -46.53 63.08
N VAL A 809 -35.37 -47.27 63.50
CA VAL A 809 -35.51 -48.39 64.45
C VAL A 809 -36.05 -47.92 65.81
N ALA A 810 -35.57 -46.78 66.33
CA ALA A 810 -36.07 -46.22 67.58
C ALA A 810 -37.53 -45.75 67.48
N GLN A 811 -37.96 -45.22 66.33
CA GLN A 811 -39.35 -44.82 66.07
C GLN A 811 -40.29 -46.05 66.02
N GLU A 812 -39.86 -47.15 65.41
CA GLU A 812 -40.62 -48.42 65.41
C GLU A 812 -40.78 -48.95 66.85
N GLN A 813 -39.68 -49.02 67.63
CA GLN A 813 -39.71 -49.42 69.04
C GLN A 813 -40.63 -48.53 69.90
N HIS A 814 -40.63 -47.21 69.68
CA HIS A 814 -41.51 -46.29 70.38
C HIS A 814 -42.99 -46.51 70.03
N ARG A 815 -43.30 -46.84 68.76
CA ARG A 815 -44.67 -47.19 68.35
C ARG A 815 -45.16 -48.46 69.05
N ASP A 816 -44.31 -49.47 69.15
CA ASP A 816 -44.66 -50.75 69.77
C ASP A 816 -44.87 -50.60 71.30
N LEU A 817 -44.03 -49.80 71.98
CA LEU A 817 -44.23 -49.43 73.40
C LEU A 817 -45.51 -48.60 73.65
N LEU A 818 -45.89 -47.71 72.71
CA LEU A 818 -47.18 -47.00 72.77
C LEU A 818 -48.36 -47.97 72.67
N GLN A 819 -48.23 -49.04 71.89
CA GLN A 819 -49.27 -50.06 71.79
C GLN A 819 -49.37 -50.89 73.08
N GLU A 820 -48.24 -51.32 73.64
CA GLU A 820 -48.18 -52.04 74.92
C GLU A 820 -48.77 -51.22 76.09
N THR A 821 -48.45 -49.93 76.18
CA THR A 821 -48.97 -49.06 77.24
C THR A 821 -50.49 -48.84 77.15
N VAL A 822 -51.07 -48.83 75.95
CA VAL A 822 -52.54 -48.81 75.76
C VAL A 822 -53.17 -50.13 76.24
N GLU A 823 -52.53 -51.26 76.00
CA GLU A 823 -53.01 -52.57 76.46
C GLU A 823 -52.91 -52.73 77.98
N LEU A 824 -51.79 -52.31 78.59
CA LEU A 824 -51.62 -52.31 80.05
C LEU A 824 -52.62 -51.38 80.74
N ARG A 825 -52.91 -50.20 80.17
CA ARG A 825 -53.94 -49.30 80.70
C ARG A 825 -55.32 -49.95 80.70
N LYS A 826 -55.66 -50.70 79.64
CA LYS A 826 -56.90 -51.48 79.51
C LYS A 826 -57.00 -52.64 80.53
N GLN A 827 -55.87 -53.11 81.06
CA GLN A 827 -55.81 -54.06 82.17
C GLN A 827 -55.93 -53.37 83.54
N ALA A 828 -55.27 -52.21 83.73
CA ALA A 828 -55.37 -51.40 84.94
C ALA A 828 -56.79 -50.87 85.19
N ASP A 829 -57.50 -50.45 84.14
CA ASP A 829 -58.90 -50.02 84.23
C ASP A 829 -59.87 -51.18 84.54
N LYS A 830 -59.50 -52.43 84.20
CA LYS A 830 -60.21 -53.64 84.67
C LYS A 830 -59.90 -53.96 86.14
N ALA A 831 -58.67 -53.72 86.60
CA ALA A 831 -58.28 -53.96 88.00
C ALA A 831 -58.92 -52.94 88.96
N ARG A 832 -59.05 -51.67 88.55
CA ARG A 832 -59.67 -50.60 89.35
C ARG A 832 -61.18 -50.74 89.58
N ALA A 833 -61.84 -51.70 88.93
CA ALA A 833 -63.25 -52.02 89.17
C ALA A 833 -63.46 -53.04 90.32
N ALA A 834 -62.39 -53.56 90.91
CA ALA A 834 -62.45 -54.46 92.05
C ALA A 834 -61.70 -53.87 93.26
N GLN A 835 -62.35 -53.97 94.43
CA GLN A 835 -61.72 -53.91 95.76
C GLN A 835 -61.35 -52.51 96.31
N THR A 836 -62.38 -51.69 96.55
CA THR A 836 -62.41 -50.74 97.68
C THR A 836 -62.98 -51.43 98.93
N ALA A 837 -62.12 -51.95 99.80
CA ALA A 837 -62.39 -52.27 101.21
C ALA A 837 -61.11 -52.77 101.91
N ASP A 838 -60.51 -51.95 102.77
CA ASP A 838 -60.32 -52.30 104.20
C ASP A 838 -59.78 -51.10 104.98
N ASP A 839 -60.25 -50.96 106.22
CA ASP A 839 -60.21 -49.72 106.99
C ASP A 839 -58.91 -49.43 107.74
N ALA A 840 -58.74 -48.16 108.10
CA ALA A 840 -57.71 -47.69 109.00
C ALA A 840 -57.90 -48.21 110.44
N MET A 841 -56.87 -48.86 111.00
CA MET A 841 -56.79 -49.08 112.44
C MET A 841 -55.34 -49.28 112.93
N GLN A 842 -54.71 -48.22 113.47
CA GLN A 842 -54.10 -48.27 114.81
C GLN A 842 -53.60 -46.90 115.30
N ILE A 843 -54.33 -46.37 116.28
CA ILE A 843 -53.86 -45.41 117.27
C ILE A 843 -53.19 -46.22 118.41
N VAL A 844 -52.43 -45.54 119.28
CA VAL A 844 -51.80 -46.03 120.53
C VAL A 844 -50.34 -46.50 120.38
N GLU A 845 -49.45 -45.54 120.09
CA GLU A 845 -48.09 -45.45 120.66
C GLU A 845 -47.59 -43.99 120.56
N GLN A 846 -48.37 -42.99 121.00
CA GLN A 846 -48.44 -42.54 122.39
C GLN A 846 -47.07 -42.44 123.12
N MET A 847 -46.62 -41.20 123.35
CA MET A 847 -45.78 -40.78 124.49
C MET A 847 -44.30 -41.21 124.54
N THR A 848 -43.59 -41.21 123.40
CA THR A 848 -42.11 -41.19 123.38
C THR A 848 -41.48 -40.12 122.45
N LYS A 849 -42.27 -39.16 121.93
CA LYS A 849 -41.81 -38.18 120.92
C LYS A 849 -41.47 -36.76 121.42
N GLU A 850 -41.75 -36.40 122.67
CA GLU A 850 -41.54 -35.02 123.16
C GLU A 850 -40.15 -34.74 123.77
N LYS A 851 -39.26 -35.74 123.83
CA LYS A 851 -37.85 -35.54 124.26
C LYS A 851 -36.84 -35.62 123.11
N THR A 852 -37.25 -36.06 121.92
CA THR A 852 -36.44 -36.10 120.69
C THR A 852 -36.67 -34.88 119.79
N ALA A 853 -37.83 -34.21 119.90
CA ALA A 853 -38.17 -33.02 119.11
C ALA A 853 -37.25 -31.82 119.33
N THR A 854 -36.68 -31.64 120.53
CA THR A 854 -35.82 -30.49 120.87
C THR A 854 -34.35 -30.66 120.50
N LEU A 855 -33.89 -31.90 120.26
CA LEU A 855 -32.57 -32.15 119.66
C LEU A 855 -32.63 -32.18 118.13
N ALA A 856 -33.73 -32.67 117.54
CA ALA A 856 -33.96 -32.57 116.10
C ALA A 856 -33.99 -31.11 115.62
N SER A 857 -34.74 -30.24 116.31
CA SER A 857 -34.78 -28.79 116.01
C SER A 857 -33.40 -28.12 116.07
N LEU A 858 -32.50 -28.56 116.96
CA LEU A 858 -31.15 -28.01 117.03
C LEU A 858 -30.27 -28.49 115.88
N GLU A 859 -30.34 -29.79 115.53
CA GLU A 859 -29.60 -30.34 114.37
C GLU A 859 -30.15 -29.76 113.04
N ASP A 860 -31.46 -29.53 112.92
CA ASP A 860 -32.07 -28.83 111.77
C ASP A 860 -31.57 -27.38 111.65
N THR A 861 -31.47 -26.63 112.77
CA THR A 861 -30.87 -25.27 112.74
C THR A 861 -29.37 -25.27 112.43
N LYS A 862 -28.68 -26.39 112.65
CA LYS A 862 -27.26 -26.55 112.33
C LYS A 862 -27.08 -26.94 110.86
N GLN A 863 -27.84 -27.91 110.36
CA GLN A 863 -27.86 -28.28 108.94
C GLN A 863 -28.32 -27.13 108.04
N THR A 864 -29.27 -26.31 108.48
CA THR A 864 -29.67 -25.10 107.73
C THR A 864 -28.59 -24.01 107.75
N ASN A 865 -27.83 -23.84 108.84
CA ASN A 865 -26.65 -22.96 108.85
C ASN A 865 -25.51 -23.49 107.96
N GLU A 866 -25.20 -24.79 108.00
CA GLU A 866 -24.21 -25.41 107.10
C GLU A 866 -24.63 -25.30 105.63
N LYS A 867 -25.93 -25.47 105.34
CA LYS A 867 -26.50 -25.26 104.01
C LYS A 867 -26.40 -23.81 103.55
N LEU A 868 -26.84 -22.85 104.38
CA LEU A 868 -26.73 -21.41 104.08
C LEU A 868 -25.27 -20.96 103.93
N GLN A 869 -24.33 -21.56 104.67
CA GLN A 869 -22.90 -21.32 104.50
C GLN A 869 -22.40 -21.84 103.15
N SER A 870 -22.82 -23.05 102.73
CA SER A 870 -22.48 -23.61 101.41
C SER A 870 -23.11 -22.83 100.25
N GLU A 871 -24.33 -22.31 100.42
CA GLU A 871 -25.01 -21.43 99.47
C GLU A 871 -24.30 -20.06 99.40
N LEU A 872 -23.83 -19.53 100.54
CA LEU A 872 -23.07 -18.29 100.60
C LEU A 872 -21.68 -18.43 99.95
N ASP A 873 -21.00 -19.55 100.15
CA ASP A 873 -19.67 -19.78 99.59
C ASP A 873 -19.72 -20.12 98.08
N THR A 874 -20.75 -20.84 97.62
CA THR A 874 -21.01 -21.00 96.16
C THR A 874 -21.43 -19.69 95.51
N LEU A 875 -22.20 -18.83 96.18
CA LEU A 875 -22.50 -17.48 95.71
C LEU A 875 -21.24 -16.61 95.60
N LYS A 876 -20.30 -16.69 96.55
CA LYS A 876 -18.99 -16.01 96.46
C LYS A 876 -18.15 -16.54 95.31
N GLU A 877 -18.08 -17.86 95.11
CA GLU A 877 -17.33 -18.47 94.02
C GLU A 877 -17.91 -18.07 92.65
N ASN A 878 -19.24 -18.04 92.52
CA ASN A 878 -19.90 -17.54 91.32
C ASN A 878 -19.68 -16.03 91.11
N ASN A 879 -19.64 -15.23 92.18
CA ASN A 879 -19.31 -13.80 92.06
C ASN A 879 -17.85 -13.61 91.59
N LEU A 880 -16.92 -14.41 92.11
CA LEU A 880 -15.51 -14.38 91.70
C LEU A 880 -15.37 -14.76 90.22
N LYS A 881 -16.03 -15.84 89.77
CA LYS A 881 -16.06 -16.24 88.36
C LYS A 881 -16.66 -15.16 87.47
N ASN A 882 -17.77 -14.53 87.87
CA ASN A 882 -18.36 -13.42 87.13
C ASN A 882 -17.42 -12.20 87.03
N VAL A 883 -16.64 -11.91 88.07
CA VAL A 883 -15.63 -10.83 88.06
C VAL A 883 -14.44 -11.20 87.15
N GLU A 884 -13.99 -12.45 87.15
CA GLU A 884 -12.96 -12.93 86.22
C GLU A 884 -13.42 -12.92 84.76
N GLU A 885 -14.66 -13.34 84.47
CA GLU A 885 -15.26 -13.26 83.14
C GLU A 885 -15.46 -11.82 82.69
N LEU A 886 -15.88 -10.92 83.59
CA LEU A 886 -15.98 -9.49 83.30
C LEU A 886 -14.62 -8.87 82.99
N ASN A 887 -13.56 -9.26 83.71
CA ASN A 887 -12.19 -8.82 83.41
C ASN A 887 -11.69 -9.37 82.07
N LYS A 888 -11.90 -10.66 81.76
CA LYS A 888 -11.56 -11.25 80.45
C LYS A 888 -12.32 -10.57 79.30
N SER A 889 -13.61 -10.28 79.50
CA SER A 889 -14.44 -9.53 78.55
C SER A 889 -13.91 -8.10 78.33
N LYS A 890 -13.49 -7.42 79.40
CA LYS A 890 -12.87 -6.09 79.34
C LYS A 890 -11.51 -6.11 78.63
N GLU A 891 -10.68 -7.11 78.87
CA GLU A 891 -9.39 -7.31 78.18
C GLU A 891 -9.58 -7.56 76.68
N LEU A 892 -10.51 -8.44 76.32
CA LEU A 892 -10.94 -8.65 74.92
C LEU A 892 -11.43 -7.35 74.28
N LEU A 893 -12.28 -6.58 74.97
CA LEU A 893 -12.76 -5.29 74.47
C LEU A 893 -11.60 -4.30 74.25
N THR A 894 -10.58 -4.28 75.11
CA THR A 894 -9.40 -3.42 74.91
C THR A 894 -8.54 -3.86 73.73
N ALA A 895 -8.38 -5.17 73.49
CA ALA A 895 -7.67 -5.69 72.33
C ALA A 895 -8.44 -5.42 71.02
N GLU A 896 -9.77 -5.59 71.02
CA GLU A 896 -10.63 -5.29 69.87
C GLU A 896 -10.57 -3.78 69.52
N ASN A 897 -10.57 -2.90 70.52
CA ASN A 897 -10.43 -1.45 70.32
C ASN A 897 -9.05 -1.06 69.75
N GLN A 898 -7.96 -1.71 70.20
CA GLN A 898 -6.62 -1.50 69.60
C GLN A 898 -6.61 -1.94 68.14
N LYS A 899 -7.20 -3.09 67.82
CA LYS A 899 -7.33 -3.60 66.46
C LYS A 899 -8.16 -2.67 65.55
N MET A 900 -9.24 -2.11 66.07
CA MET A 900 -10.06 -1.12 65.36
C MET A 900 -9.29 0.19 65.09
N GLU A 901 -8.35 0.57 65.95
CA GLU A 901 -7.48 1.73 65.75
C GLU A 901 -6.36 1.45 64.74
N GLU A 902 -5.86 0.21 64.67
CA GLU A 902 -4.96 -0.25 63.59
C GLU A 902 -5.67 -0.22 62.23
N PHE A 903 -6.89 -0.77 62.13
CA PHE A 903 -7.70 -0.70 60.91
C PHE A 903 -8.05 0.74 60.53
N ARG A 904 -8.26 1.66 61.48
CA ARG A 904 -8.45 3.09 61.18
C ARG A 904 -7.22 3.70 60.52
N LYS A 905 -6.01 3.36 61.00
CA LYS A 905 -4.75 3.83 60.40
C LYS A 905 -4.53 3.25 59.01
N GLU A 906 -4.84 1.97 58.81
CA GLU A 906 -4.75 1.30 57.51
C GLU A 906 -5.76 1.85 56.50
N ILE A 907 -6.99 2.14 56.92
CA ILE A 907 -7.98 2.83 56.09
C ILE A 907 -7.50 4.24 55.73
N GLU A 908 -6.83 4.95 56.63
CA GLU A 908 -6.33 6.29 56.37
C GLU A 908 -5.11 6.31 55.43
N THR A 909 -4.20 5.34 55.52
CA THR A 909 -3.12 5.19 54.53
C THR A 909 -3.66 4.77 53.16
N LEU A 910 -4.65 3.87 53.12
CA LEU A 910 -5.34 3.50 51.87
C LEU A 910 -6.09 4.68 51.23
N LYS A 911 -6.73 5.55 52.02
CA LYS A 911 -7.32 6.80 51.51
C LYS A 911 -6.27 7.75 50.94
N GLN A 912 -5.13 7.90 51.60
CA GLN A 912 -4.04 8.76 51.10
C GLN A 912 -3.47 8.21 49.79
N ALA A 913 -3.27 6.89 49.69
CA ALA A 913 -2.87 6.23 48.45
C ALA A 913 -3.94 6.36 47.34
N ALA A 914 -5.23 6.27 47.69
CA ALA A 914 -6.33 6.48 46.74
C ALA A 914 -6.41 7.95 46.26
N ALA A 915 -6.17 8.93 47.14
CA ALA A 915 -6.09 10.34 46.78
C ALA A 915 -4.90 10.62 45.84
N GLN A 916 -3.72 10.04 46.13
CA GLN A 916 -2.56 10.12 45.24
C GLN A 916 -2.83 9.49 43.87
N LYS A 917 -3.44 8.30 43.82
CA LYS A 917 -3.86 7.68 42.55
C LYS A 917 -4.91 8.49 41.80
N SER A 918 -5.86 9.11 42.50
CA SER A 918 -6.85 10.02 41.90
C SER A 918 -6.18 11.26 41.29
N GLN A 919 -5.18 11.84 41.98
CA GLN A 919 -4.39 12.95 41.48
C GLN A 919 -3.53 12.57 40.26
N GLN A 920 -2.93 11.37 40.26
CA GLN A 920 -2.23 10.82 39.10
C GLN A 920 -3.20 10.56 37.92
N LEU A 921 -4.40 10.04 38.18
CA LEU A 921 -5.41 9.84 37.15
C LEU A 921 -5.87 11.18 36.55
N SER A 922 -6.04 12.22 37.38
CA SER A 922 -6.35 13.59 36.93
C SER A 922 -5.22 14.17 36.07
N ALA A 923 -3.96 13.97 36.44
CA ALA A 923 -2.81 14.40 35.64
C ALA A 923 -2.75 13.67 34.29
N LEU A 924 -2.99 12.36 34.27
CA LEU A 924 -3.10 11.57 33.04
C LEU A 924 -4.34 11.96 32.22
N GLN A 925 -5.45 12.36 32.84
CA GLN A 925 -6.62 12.90 32.13
C GLN A 925 -6.30 14.27 31.50
N GLU A 926 -5.60 15.16 32.20
CA GLU A 926 -5.11 16.41 31.61
C GLU A 926 -4.11 16.17 30.47
N GLU A 927 -3.23 15.17 30.58
CA GLU A 927 -2.30 14.79 29.52
C GLU A 927 -3.05 14.20 28.31
N ASN A 928 -4.05 13.33 28.54
CA ASN A 928 -4.91 12.83 27.47
C ASN A 928 -5.76 13.94 26.82
N VAL A 929 -6.19 14.95 27.58
CA VAL A 929 -6.87 16.14 27.02
C VAL A 929 -5.89 16.97 26.18
N LYS A 930 -4.65 17.20 26.65
CA LYS A 930 -3.60 17.89 25.87
C LYS A 930 -3.27 17.12 24.59
N LEU A 931 -3.13 15.79 24.66
CA LEU A 931 -2.93 14.93 23.49
C LEU A 931 -4.15 14.93 22.56
N ALA A 932 -5.38 14.98 23.08
CA ALA A 932 -6.60 15.12 22.28
C ALA A 932 -6.71 16.50 21.63
N GLU A 933 -6.24 17.57 22.28
CA GLU A 933 -6.12 18.93 21.73
C GLU A 933 -4.97 19.04 20.71
N GLU A 934 -3.89 18.26 20.84
CA GLU A 934 -2.81 18.16 19.86
C GLU A 934 -3.24 17.32 18.65
N LEU A 935 -3.97 16.22 18.86
CA LEU A 935 -4.63 15.46 17.79
C LEU A 935 -5.77 16.25 17.14
N GLY A 936 -6.43 17.13 17.90
CA GLY A 936 -7.40 18.11 17.41
C GLY A 936 -6.71 19.18 16.55
N ARG A 937 -5.61 19.77 17.02
CA ARG A 937 -4.78 20.69 16.24
C ARG A 937 -4.20 20.04 14.98
N ARG A 938 -3.74 18.79 15.05
CA ARG A 938 -3.33 18.02 13.86
C ARG A 938 -4.52 17.71 12.93
N ARG A 939 -5.75 17.61 13.44
CA ARG A 939 -6.97 17.47 12.64
C ARG A 939 -7.40 18.80 11.99
N ASP A 940 -7.15 19.92 12.66
CA ASP A 940 -7.32 21.25 12.09
C ASP A 940 -6.19 21.60 11.10
N GLU A 941 -4.99 21.08 11.29
CA GLU A 941 -3.95 21.03 10.25
C GLU A 941 -4.40 20.12 9.08
N VAL A 942 -5.16 19.05 9.32
CA VAL A 942 -5.87 18.30 8.26
C VAL A 942 -7.06 19.09 7.67
N SER A 943 -7.47 20.25 8.19
CA SER A 943 -8.28 21.19 7.39
C SER A 943 -7.46 21.89 6.29
N THR A 944 -6.14 22.03 6.47
CA THR A 944 -5.23 22.41 5.38
C THR A 944 -5.05 21.30 4.36
N HIS A 945 -5.50 20.07 4.63
CA HIS A 945 -5.54 19.01 3.64
C HIS A 945 -6.44 19.39 2.45
N GLN A 946 -7.42 20.29 2.61
CA GLN A 946 -8.16 20.86 1.47
C GLN A 946 -7.27 21.75 0.57
N LYS A 947 -6.35 22.53 1.16
CA LYS A 947 -5.34 23.28 0.40
C LYS A 947 -4.29 22.36 -0.22
N VAL A 948 -3.88 21.31 0.49
CA VAL A 948 -2.98 20.29 -0.06
C VAL A 948 -3.67 19.48 -1.15
N GLU A 949 -4.98 19.25 -1.10
CA GLU A 949 -5.76 18.62 -2.17
C GLU A 949 -5.92 19.55 -3.38
N GLU A 950 -6.12 20.85 -3.15
CA GLU A 950 -6.12 21.89 -4.19
C GLU A 950 -4.73 22.02 -4.84
N GLU A 951 -3.66 22.15 -4.07
CA GLU A 951 -2.26 22.15 -4.53
C GLU A 951 -1.89 20.83 -5.24
N ARG A 952 -2.35 19.68 -4.74
CA ARG A 952 -2.21 18.37 -5.39
C ARG A 952 -2.99 18.30 -6.70
N SER A 953 -4.17 18.93 -6.78
CA SER A 953 -4.94 19.01 -8.03
C SER A 953 -4.26 19.93 -9.06
N VAL A 954 -3.65 21.04 -8.61
CA VAL A 954 -2.86 21.95 -9.44
C VAL A 954 -1.58 21.26 -9.92
N LEU A 955 -0.84 20.60 -9.03
CA LEU A 955 0.33 19.79 -9.36
C LEU A 955 -0.01 18.62 -10.29
N ASN A 956 -1.15 17.96 -10.11
CA ASN A 956 -1.58 16.88 -10.98
C ASN A 956 -2.01 17.39 -12.37
N ASN A 957 -2.64 18.57 -12.46
CA ASN A 957 -2.93 19.23 -13.73
C ASN A 957 -1.66 19.73 -14.42
N GLN A 958 -0.70 20.30 -13.69
CA GLN A 958 0.62 20.67 -14.21
C GLN A 958 1.40 19.44 -14.67
N LEU A 959 1.34 18.32 -13.94
CA LEU A 959 1.95 17.05 -14.33
C LEU A 959 1.28 16.49 -15.60
N LEU A 960 -0.03 16.64 -15.75
CA LEU A 960 -0.76 16.24 -16.95
C LEU A 960 -0.41 17.12 -18.15
N GLU A 961 -0.25 18.44 -17.97
CA GLU A 961 0.28 19.33 -19.00
C GLU A 961 1.72 18.99 -19.37
N MET A 962 2.59 18.74 -18.38
CA MET A 962 3.99 18.36 -18.61
C MET A 962 4.08 17.05 -19.38
N LYS A 963 3.28 16.03 -19.03
CA LYS A 963 3.16 14.78 -19.81
C LYS A 963 2.61 15.01 -21.22
N LYS A 964 1.71 15.97 -21.40
CA LYS A 964 1.19 16.35 -22.73
C LYS A 964 2.24 17.07 -23.58
N ARG A 965 3.08 17.93 -22.96
CA ARG A 965 4.24 18.57 -23.59
C ARG A 965 5.32 17.54 -23.93
N GLU A 966 5.64 16.63 -23.01
CA GLU A 966 6.58 15.52 -23.18
C GLU A 966 6.13 14.57 -24.30
N SER A 967 4.86 14.15 -24.32
CA SER A 967 4.29 13.32 -25.39
C SER A 967 4.29 14.03 -26.75
N LYS A 968 4.15 15.36 -26.78
CA LYS A 968 4.28 16.13 -28.02
C LYS A 968 5.74 16.19 -28.48
N LEU A 969 6.67 16.57 -27.60
CA LEU A 969 8.10 16.60 -27.91
C LEU A 969 8.62 15.23 -28.36
N LEU A 970 8.15 14.14 -27.76
CA LEU A 970 8.50 12.78 -28.18
C LEU A 970 8.00 12.48 -29.60
N LYS A 971 6.76 12.84 -29.92
CA LYS A 971 6.18 12.69 -31.26
C LYS A 971 6.91 13.54 -32.30
N ASP A 972 7.19 14.81 -31.98
CA ASP A 972 7.93 15.72 -32.85
C ASP A 972 9.37 15.19 -33.09
N THR A 973 10.02 14.65 -32.04
CA THR A 973 11.34 13.99 -32.14
C THR A 973 11.30 12.71 -32.98
N ASP A 974 10.25 11.89 -32.87
CA ASP A 974 10.10 10.67 -33.68
C ASP A 974 9.80 11.00 -35.14
N GLU A 975 9.06 12.08 -35.43
CA GLU A 975 8.82 12.58 -36.79
C GLU A 975 10.10 13.16 -37.43
N GLU A 976 10.92 13.90 -36.66
CA GLU A 976 12.26 14.33 -37.09
C GLU A 976 13.18 13.12 -37.33
N LYS A 977 13.19 12.15 -36.42
CA LYS A 977 13.99 10.92 -36.54
C LYS A 977 13.57 10.10 -37.77
N ALA A 978 12.28 9.96 -38.04
CA ALA A 978 11.78 9.30 -39.25
C ALA A 978 12.19 10.07 -40.53
N SER A 979 12.17 11.40 -40.48
CA SER A 979 12.61 12.26 -41.60
C SER A 979 14.12 12.15 -41.85
N LEU A 980 14.93 12.11 -40.79
CA LEU A 980 16.37 11.86 -40.87
C LEU A 980 16.68 10.44 -41.35
N GLN A 981 15.96 9.42 -40.86
CA GLN A 981 16.08 8.03 -41.34
C GLN A 981 15.81 7.94 -42.85
N LYS A 982 14.80 8.67 -43.35
CA LYS A 982 14.47 8.75 -44.78
C LYS A 982 15.56 9.48 -45.58
N SER A 983 16.10 10.58 -45.06
CA SER A 983 17.23 11.31 -45.66
C SER A 983 18.50 10.46 -45.75
N ILE A 984 18.82 9.71 -44.68
CA ILE A 984 19.92 8.75 -44.65
C ILE A 984 19.70 7.63 -45.67
N SER A 985 18.48 7.09 -45.77
CA SER A 985 18.14 6.05 -46.76
C SER A 985 18.33 6.54 -48.21
N ILE A 986 17.88 7.76 -48.53
CA ILE A 986 18.09 8.39 -49.85
C ILE A 986 19.58 8.62 -50.11
N THR A 987 20.31 9.13 -49.12
CA THR A 987 21.76 9.39 -49.25
C THR A 987 22.56 8.10 -49.45
N SER A 988 22.20 7.02 -48.75
CA SER A 988 22.78 5.69 -48.93
C SER A 988 22.50 5.12 -50.33
N ALA A 989 21.28 5.30 -50.86
CA ALA A 989 20.95 4.87 -52.23
C ALA A 989 21.80 5.63 -53.26
N LEU A 990 21.91 6.95 -53.14
CA LEU A 990 22.76 7.78 -54.00
C LEU A 990 24.25 7.40 -53.89
N LEU A 991 24.74 7.05 -52.69
CA LEU A 991 26.09 6.52 -52.51
C LEU A 991 26.29 5.21 -53.27
N THR A 992 25.36 4.25 -53.16
CA THR A 992 25.47 2.97 -53.90
C THR A 992 25.41 3.16 -55.42
N GLU A 993 24.64 4.13 -55.90
CA GLU A 993 24.60 4.51 -57.32
C GLU A 993 25.95 5.10 -57.78
N LYS A 994 26.54 6.00 -56.98
CA LYS A 994 27.85 6.58 -57.28
C LYS A 994 28.99 5.57 -57.19
N ASP A 995 28.94 4.61 -56.28
CA ASP A 995 29.89 3.49 -56.22
C ASP A 995 29.78 2.59 -57.45
N ALA A 996 28.55 2.30 -57.92
CA ALA A 996 28.33 1.56 -59.17
C ALA A 996 28.84 2.33 -60.41
N GLU A 997 28.64 3.64 -60.47
CA GLU A 997 29.17 4.51 -61.53
C GLU A 997 30.71 4.56 -61.51
N LEU A 998 31.33 4.67 -60.33
CA LEU A 998 32.78 4.61 -60.17
C LEU A 998 33.35 3.26 -60.63
N GLU A 999 32.66 2.15 -60.37
CA GLU A 999 33.10 0.83 -60.82
C GLU A 999 32.92 0.66 -62.34
N ARG A 1000 31.85 1.22 -62.93
CA ARG A 1000 31.69 1.31 -64.39
C ARG A 1000 32.86 2.07 -65.03
N LEU A 1001 33.22 3.23 -64.49
CA LEU A 1001 34.34 4.06 -64.96
C LEU A 1001 35.71 3.36 -64.78
N ARG A 1002 35.92 2.60 -63.69
CA ARG A 1002 37.13 1.79 -63.50
C ARG A 1002 37.28 0.70 -64.56
N ASN A 1003 36.17 0.02 -64.90
CA ASN A 1003 36.15 -0.99 -65.95
C ASN A 1003 36.42 -0.36 -67.33
N GLU A 1004 35.83 0.79 -67.63
CA GLU A 1004 36.07 1.56 -68.85
C GLU A 1004 37.53 2.00 -68.99
N VAL A 1005 38.13 2.57 -67.94
CA VAL A 1005 39.57 2.92 -67.90
C VAL A 1005 40.46 1.69 -68.07
N THR A 1006 40.03 0.51 -67.60
CA THR A 1006 40.77 -0.74 -67.77
C THR A 1006 40.70 -1.26 -69.20
N ALA A 1007 39.53 -1.17 -69.85
CA ALA A 1007 39.37 -1.47 -71.28
C ALA A 1007 40.25 -0.55 -72.15
N LEU A 1008 40.17 0.77 -71.96
CA LEU A 1008 40.97 1.76 -72.67
C LEU A 1008 42.49 1.55 -72.48
N ARG A 1009 42.93 1.07 -71.31
CA ARG A 1009 44.33 0.68 -71.09
C ARG A 1009 44.73 -0.56 -71.90
N GLY A 1010 43.85 -1.55 -72.03
CA GLY A 1010 44.04 -2.73 -72.88
C GLY A 1010 44.10 -2.39 -74.38
N GLU A 1011 43.22 -1.50 -74.83
CA GLU A 1011 43.22 -0.98 -76.21
C GLU A 1011 44.49 -0.18 -76.51
N ASN A 1012 44.92 0.70 -75.61
CA ASN A 1012 46.17 1.46 -75.74
C ASN A 1012 47.42 0.52 -75.77
N ALA A 1013 47.41 -0.58 -75.01
CA ALA A 1013 48.45 -1.60 -75.11
C ALA A 1013 48.46 -2.29 -76.49
N SER A 1014 47.27 -2.59 -77.03
CA SER A 1014 47.10 -3.16 -78.37
C SER A 1014 47.55 -2.19 -79.48
N ALA A 1015 47.21 -0.91 -79.36
CA ALA A 1015 47.65 0.15 -80.26
C ALA A 1015 49.18 0.31 -80.27
N LYS A 1016 49.84 0.24 -79.11
CA LYS A 1016 51.31 0.23 -79.01
C LYS A 1016 51.94 -1.00 -79.67
N SER A 1017 51.33 -2.17 -79.52
CA SER A 1017 51.77 -3.39 -80.21
C SER A 1017 51.67 -3.23 -81.73
N LEU A 1018 50.53 -2.76 -82.24
CA LEU A 1018 50.33 -2.47 -83.66
C LEU A 1018 51.32 -1.42 -84.19
N HIS A 1019 51.61 -0.36 -83.43
CA HIS A 1019 52.60 0.65 -83.80
C HIS A 1019 54.01 0.06 -83.96
N SER A 1020 54.41 -0.86 -83.07
CA SER A 1020 55.70 -1.58 -83.18
C SER A 1020 55.76 -2.49 -84.42
N VAL A 1021 54.65 -3.15 -84.78
CA VAL A 1021 54.52 -3.92 -86.03
C VAL A 1021 54.65 -3.01 -87.25
N VAL A 1022 53.96 -1.87 -87.27
CA VAL A 1022 54.06 -0.88 -88.36
C VAL A 1022 55.50 -0.37 -88.51
N GLN A 1023 56.16 0.01 -87.41
CA GLN A 1023 57.56 0.47 -87.43
C GLN A 1023 58.52 -0.61 -87.98
N THR A 1024 58.25 -1.88 -87.70
CA THR A 1024 59.01 -3.01 -88.25
C THR A 1024 58.80 -3.14 -89.76
N LEU A 1025 57.54 -3.06 -90.22
CA LEU A 1025 57.19 -3.09 -91.65
C LEU A 1025 57.76 -1.89 -92.42
N GLU A 1026 57.81 -0.70 -91.81
CA GLU A 1026 58.48 0.48 -92.38
C GLU A 1026 59.98 0.27 -92.53
N SER A 1027 60.64 -0.33 -91.52
CA SER A 1027 62.05 -0.71 -91.60
C SER A 1027 62.32 -1.68 -92.76
N ASP A 1028 61.46 -2.70 -92.92
CA ASP A 1028 61.59 -3.67 -93.99
C ASP A 1028 61.26 -3.09 -95.37
N LYS A 1029 60.29 -2.17 -95.46
CA LYS A 1029 60.04 -1.38 -96.68
C LYS A 1029 61.30 -0.62 -97.11
N VAL A 1030 61.97 0.10 -96.20
CA VAL A 1030 63.21 0.84 -96.52
C VAL A 1030 64.35 -0.11 -96.96
N LYS A 1031 64.47 -1.29 -96.34
CA LYS A 1031 65.45 -2.32 -96.78
C LYS A 1031 65.12 -2.84 -98.19
N LEU A 1032 63.85 -3.05 -98.50
CA LEU A 1032 63.41 -3.48 -99.83
C LEU A 1032 63.63 -2.39 -100.88
N GLU A 1033 63.31 -1.12 -100.59
CA GLU A 1033 63.58 0.03 -101.46
C GLU A 1033 65.08 0.18 -101.74
N LEU A 1034 65.94 0.06 -100.72
CA LEU A 1034 67.40 0.02 -100.90
C LEU A 1034 67.85 -1.15 -101.80
N LYS A 1035 67.24 -2.33 -101.64
CA LYS A 1035 67.57 -3.52 -102.43
C LYS A 1035 67.12 -3.39 -103.89
N VAL A 1036 65.94 -2.81 -104.14
CA VAL A 1036 65.44 -2.44 -105.47
C VAL A 1036 66.40 -1.44 -106.12
N LYS A 1037 66.76 -0.36 -105.42
CA LYS A 1037 67.68 0.67 -105.93
C LYS A 1037 69.07 0.11 -106.25
N ASN A 1038 69.54 -0.88 -105.51
CA ASN A 1038 70.81 -1.57 -105.78
C ASN A 1038 70.70 -2.49 -107.02
N LEU A 1039 69.59 -3.21 -107.19
CA LEU A 1039 69.31 -3.99 -108.41
C LEU A 1039 69.15 -3.09 -109.65
N GLU A 1040 68.53 -1.91 -109.52
CA GLU A 1040 68.47 -0.90 -110.58
C GLU A 1040 69.85 -0.37 -110.99
N LEU A 1041 70.75 -0.19 -110.01
CA LEU A 1041 72.14 0.20 -110.28
C LEU A 1041 72.89 -0.92 -111.01
N GLN A 1042 72.73 -2.18 -110.58
CA GLN A 1042 73.30 -3.34 -111.29
C GLN A 1042 72.74 -3.49 -112.72
N LEU A 1043 71.45 -3.20 -112.94
CA LEU A 1043 70.86 -3.17 -114.28
C LEU A 1043 71.41 -2.01 -115.13
N LYS A 1044 71.63 -0.83 -114.56
CA LYS A 1044 72.30 0.30 -115.22
C LYS A 1044 73.77 0.01 -115.52
N GLU A 1045 74.46 -0.75 -114.68
CA GLU A 1045 75.85 -1.15 -114.86
C GLU A 1045 75.99 -2.23 -115.94
N ASN A 1046 75.15 -3.28 -115.93
CA ASN A 1046 75.04 -4.22 -117.05
C ASN A 1046 74.70 -3.50 -118.38
N ARG A 1047 73.78 -2.53 -118.36
CA ARG A 1047 73.44 -1.73 -119.56
C ARG A 1047 74.61 -0.84 -120.02
N ARG A 1048 75.51 -0.41 -119.12
CA ARG A 1048 76.76 0.32 -119.47
C ARG A 1048 77.88 -0.59 -119.98
N GLN A 1049 77.89 -1.88 -119.61
CA GLN A 1049 78.86 -2.86 -120.13
C GLN A 1049 78.52 -3.37 -121.55
N LEU A 1050 77.32 -3.09 -122.06
CA LEU A 1050 76.83 -3.53 -123.37
C LEU A 1050 76.92 -2.48 -124.49
N SER A 1051 77.51 -1.31 -124.25
CA SER A 1051 77.50 -0.18 -125.19
C SER A 1051 78.90 0.32 -125.58
N SER A 1052 79.74 -0.56 -126.16
CA SER A 1052 80.98 -0.16 -126.83
C SER A 1052 81.32 -1.07 -128.03
N SER A 1053 80.92 -0.64 -129.25
CA SER A 1053 81.29 -1.21 -130.57
C SER A 1053 80.80 -2.65 -130.87
N SER A 1054 80.31 -3.06 -132.04
CA SER A 1054 79.73 -2.42 -133.26
C SER A 1054 79.24 -3.60 -134.16
N GLY A 1055 78.21 -3.54 -135.02
CA GLY A 1055 77.29 -2.48 -135.44
C GLY A 1055 76.36 -3.00 -136.57
N ASN A 1056 75.65 -2.11 -137.28
CA ASN A 1056 74.70 -2.37 -138.39
C ASN A 1056 73.45 -3.23 -138.08
N THR A 1057 72.26 -2.61 -138.07
CA THR A 1057 71.33 -2.59 -139.23
C THR A 1057 70.15 -1.65 -138.96
N ASP A 1058 69.95 -0.67 -139.85
CA ASP A 1058 68.75 0.18 -139.88
C ASP A 1058 67.54 -0.53 -140.52
N ALA A 1059 66.37 0.09 -140.40
CA ALA A 1059 65.09 -0.23 -141.07
C ALA A 1059 64.18 -1.29 -140.42
N GLN A 1060 64.26 -1.50 -139.10
CA GLN A 1060 63.24 -2.29 -138.36
C GLN A 1060 62.74 -1.62 -137.05
N ALA A 1061 63.17 -0.39 -136.77
CA ALA A 1061 62.87 0.31 -135.50
C ALA A 1061 61.52 1.06 -135.46
N GLU A 1062 60.99 1.55 -136.59
CA GLU A 1062 59.78 2.40 -136.60
C GLU A 1062 58.46 1.64 -136.41
N GLU A 1063 58.44 0.31 -136.54
CA GLU A 1063 57.23 -0.50 -136.30
C GLU A 1063 57.10 -0.90 -134.82
N ASP A 1064 58.23 -1.19 -134.16
CA ASP A 1064 58.30 -1.41 -132.71
C ASP A 1064 57.99 -0.12 -131.91
N GLU A 1065 58.35 1.06 -132.42
CA GLU A 1065 58.09 2.34 -131.73
C GLU A 1065 56.59 2.64 -131.61
N ARG A 1066 55.78 2.35 -132.65
CA ARG A 1066 54.31 2.46 -132.58
C ARG A 1066 53.66 1.37 -131.72
N ALA A 1067 54.22 0.16 -131.70
CA ALA A 1067 53.77 -0.88 -130.79
C ALA A 1067 54.00 -0.46 -129.32
N GLN A 1068 55.16 0.12 -129.02
CA GLN A 1068 55.50 0.67 -127.72
C GLN A 1068 54.63 1.88 -127.34
N GLU A 1069 54.32 2.80 -128.25
CA GLU A 1069 53.34 3.88 -127.99
C GLU A 1069 51.97 3.32 -127.59
N SER A 1070 51.44 2.33 -128.31
CA SER A 1070 50.15 1.72 -127.95
C SER A 1070 50.16 1.02 -126.58
N GLN A 1071 51.31 0.47 -126.18
CA GLN A 1071 51.50 -0.16 -124.88
C GLN A 1071 51.69 0.87 -123.76
N ILE A 1072 52.31 2.01 -124.06
CA ILE A 1072 52.42 3.19 -123.17
C ILE A 1072 51.03 3.80 -122.95
N ASP A 1073 50.20 3.94 -123.99
CA ASP A 1073 48.83 4.44 -123.86
C ASP A 1073 47.93 3.49 -123.05
N PHE A 1074 48.07 2.17 -123.23
CA PHE A 1074 47.39 1.21 -122.37
C PHE A 1074 47.83 1.32 -120.90
N LEU A 1075 49.14 1.45 -120.65
CA LEU A 1075 49.66 1.66 -119.30
C LEU A 1075 49.21 2.99 -118.71
N ASN A 1076 49.17 4.07 -119.49
CA ASN A 1076 48.65 5.37 -119.06
C ASN A 1076 47.16 5.30 -118.70
N SER A 1077 46.35 4.57 -119.47
CA SER A 1077 44.94 4.29 -119.15
C SER A 1077 44.81 3.53 -117.83
N VAL A 1078 45.59 2.46 -117.64
CA VAL A 1078 45.60 1.66 -116.40
C VAL A 1078 46.12 2.46 -115.20
N ILE A 1079 47.12 3.32 -115.39
CA ILE A 1079 47.64 4.23 -114.35
C ILE A 1079 46.59 5.27 -113.98
N VAL A 1080 45.86 5.86 -114.94
CA VAL A 1080 44.78 6.80 -114.66
C VAL A 1080 43.62 6.12 -113.93
N ASP A 1081 43.25 4.88 -114.27
CA ASP A 1081 42.22 4.13 -113.55
C ASP A 1081 42.69 3.67 -112.15
N LEU A 1082 43.97 3.33 -111.97
CA LEU A 1082 44.57 3.06 -110.66
C LEU A 1082 44.71 4.32 -109.81
N GLN A 1083 45.02 5.46 -110.40
CA GLN A 1083 45.04 6.76 -109.73
C GLN A 1083 43.62 7.20 -109.36
N ARG A 1084 42.62 7.00 -110.24
CA ARG A 1084 41.22 7.23 -109.92
C ARG A 1084 40.75 6.31 -108.79
N LYS A 1085 41.07 5.02 -108.81
CA LYS A 1085 40.76 4.10 -107.69
C LYS A 1085 41.49 4.46 -106.40
N ASN A 1086 42.75 4.91 -106.45
CA ASN A 1086 43.44 5.42 -105.26
C ASN A 1086 42.82 6.73 -104.75
N GLN A 1087 42.35 7.59 -105.65
CA GLN A 1087 41.63 8.80 -105.27
C GLN A 1087 40.27 8.45 -104.63
N ASP A 1088 39.47 7.56 -105.23
CA ASP A 1088 38.21 7.06 -104.66
C ASP A 1088 38.44 6.39 -103.29
N LEU A 1089 39.49 5.57 -103.15
CA LEU A 1089 39.87 4.97 -101.86
C LEU A 1089 40.31 6.03 -100.85
N LYS A 1090 41.07 7.04 -101.29
CA LYS A 1090 41.50 8.16 -100.43
C LYS A 1090 40.32 9.00 -99.98
N THR A 1091 39.41 9.38 -100.88
CA THR A 1091 38.18 10.11 -100.55
C THR A 1091 37.25 9.27 -99.66
N LYS A 1092 37.23 7.94 -99.83
CA LYS A 1092 36.47 7.06 -98.93
C LYS A 1092 37.10 6.94 -97.54
N VAL A 1093 38.43 6.98 -97.43
CA VAL A 1093 39.14 7.08 -96.14
C VAL A 1093 38.97 8.46 -95.52
N GLU A 1094 39.02 9.55 -96.29
CA GLU A 1094 38.72 10.92 -95.83
C GLU A 1094 37.27 11.02 -95.35
N MET A 1095 36.28 10.48 -96.08
CA MET A 1095 34.88 10.40 -95.60
C MET A 1095 34.72 9.55 -94.33
N MET A 1096 35.46 8.44 -94.18
CA MET A 1096 35.47 7.67 -92.92
C MET A 1096 36.18 8.41 -91.78
N SER A 1097 37.12 9.31 -92.10
CA SER A 1097 37.84 10.14 -91.11
C SER A 1097 37.01 11.36 -90.69
N GLU A 1098 36.32 12.00 -91.63
CA GLU A 1098 35.38 13.10 -91.37
C GLU A 1098 34.15 12.59 -90.61
N ALA A 1099 33.63 11.41 -90.94
CA ALA A 1099 32.59 10.74 -90.15
C ALA A 1099 33.04 10.35 -88.73
N ALA A 1100 34.35 10.24 -88.49
CA ALA A 1100 34.92 10.00 -87.16
C ALA A 1100 35.30 11.29 -86.40
N LEU A 1101 35.16 12.46 -87.02
CA LEU A 1101 35.53 13.76 -86.44
C LEU A 1101 34.37 14.77 -86.35
N ASN A 1102 33.27 14.59 -87.08
CA ASN A 1102 32.06 15.40 -87.00
C ASN A 1102 30.99 14.78 -86.06
N GLY A 1103 31.40 14.45 -84.83
CA GLY A 1103 30.56 13.74 -83.87
C GLY A 1103 30.89 13.98 -82.39
N ASN A 1104 31.11 15.24 -81.99
CA ASN A 1104 30.65 15.84 -80.71
C ASN A 1104 31.35 17.20 -80.47
N GLY A 1105 30.56 18.25 -80.33
CA GLY A 1105 31.02 19.61 -80.08
C GLY A 1105 29.86 20.58 -79.91
N ASP A 1106 29.41 20.69 -78.66
CA ASP A 1106 28.55 21.73 -78.08
C ASP A 1106 27.12 21.91 -78.65
N ASP A 1107 26.16 21.26 -77.98
CA ASP A 1107 25.01 21.98 -77.45
C ASP A 1107 24.69 21.45 -76.03
N LEU A 1108 24.48 22.36 -75.07
CA LEU A 1108 24.35 22.02 -73.64
C LEU A 1108 22.88 21.84 -73.22
N ASN A 1109 22.66 20.86 -72.33
CA ASN A 1109 21.42 20.60 -71.58
C ASN A 1109 20.20 20.10 -72.38
N ASN A 1110 20.03 18.78 -72.50
CA ASN A 1110 19.12 18.06 -71.59
C ASN A 1110 19.27 16.51 -71.66
N TYR A 1111 19.08 15.86 -70.51
CA TYR A 1111 18.81 14.44 -70.20
C TYR A 1111 18.99 13.31 -71.25
N ASP A 1112 19.80 12.32 -70.87
CA ASP A 1112 19.43 10.89 -70.70
C ASP A 1112 18.51 10.21 -71.74
N SER A 1113 19.07 9.26 -72.52
CA SER A 1113 18.73 7.81 -72.48
C SER A 1113 19.19 7.06 -73.73
N ASP A 1114 19.57 5.80 -73.55
CA ASP A 1114 19.85 4.85 -74.65
C ASP A 1114 18.56 4.22 -75.20
N ASP A 1115 18.57 3.84 -76.49
CA ASP A 1115 17.38 3.54 -77.30
C ASP A 1115 16.70 2.18 -77.04
N GLN A 1116 15.35 2.16 -77.01
CA GLN A 1116 14.55 1.38 -77.99
C GLN A 1116 13.02 1.61 -77.98
N GLU A 1117 12.48 1.63 -79.20
CA GLU A 1117 11.10 1.37 -79.67
C GLU A 1117 9.87 2.14 -79.11
N ARG A 1118 9.02 2.59 -80.05
CA ARG A 1118 7.86 3.44 -79.78
C ARG A 1118 6.60 2.64 -79.47
N GLN A 1119 6.15 2.70 -78.22
CA GLN A 1119 4.74 2.57 -77.82
C GLN A 1119 4.20 3.96 -77.42
N PRO A 1120 2.91 4.27 -77.62
CA PRO A 1120 2.39 5.62 -77.42
C PRO A 1120 2.37 5.98 -75.92
N ARG A 1121 3.15 6.99 -75.53
CA ARG A 1121 3.15 7.51 -74.15
C ARG A 1121 1.77 8.07 -73.82
N LYS A 1122 1.21 7.64 -72.69
CA LYS A 1122 0.00 8.22 -72.11
C LYS A 1122 0.29 9.68 -71.71
N PRO A 1123 -0.66 10.62 -71.86
CA PRO A 1123 -0.45 12.00 -71.42
C PRO A 1123 -0.21 12.06 -69.90
N PRO A 1124 0.49 13.11 -69.41
CA PRO A 1124 0.66 13.33 -67.98
C PRO A 1124 -0.71 13.44 -67.29
N ARG A 1125 -0.79 12.91 -66.08
CA ARG A 1125 -1.99 12.95 -65.25
C ARG A 1125 -2.13 14.33 -64.64
N LEU A 1126 -3.04 15.14 -65.19
CA LEU A 1126 -3.35 16.47 -64.70
C LEU A 1126 -4.03 16.33 -63.33
N PHE A 1127 -3.58 17.09 -62.34
CA PHE A 1127 -4.19 17.14 -61.02
C PHE A 1127 -4.46 18.60 -60.69
N CYS A 1128 -5.71 18.93 -60.40
CA CYS A 1128 -6.11 20.29 -60.08
C CYS A 1128 -6.24 20.46 -58.57
N ASP A 1129 -5.28 21.18 -57.98
CA ASP A 1129 -5.20 21.42 -56.52
C ASP A 1129 -6.38 22.23 -55.97
N ILE A 1130 -7.15 22.89 -56.85
CA ILE A 1130 -8.30 23.74 -56.49
C ILE A 1130 -9.58 22.91 -56.30
N CYS A 1131 -9.69 21.73 -56.91
CA CYS A 1131 -10.90 20.91 -56.86
C CYS A 1131 -10.67 19.39 -56.67
N ASP A 1132 -9.45 18.98 -56.31
CA ASP A 1132 -9.04 17.58 -56.02
C ASP A 1132 -9.43 16.56 -57.11
N CYS A 1133 -9.46 17.00 -58.37
CA CYS A 1133 -9.84 16.17 -59.52
C CYS A 1133 -8.61 15.74 -60.33
N PHE A 1134 -8.49 14.43 -60.57
CA PHE A 1134 -7.46 13.85 -61.44
C PHE A 1134 -7.94 13.69 -62.89
N ASP A 1135 -6.99 13.80 -63.83
CA ASP A 1135 -7.07 13.46 -65.25
C ASP A 1135 -8.05 14.28 -66.12
N LEU A 1136 -8.57 15.41 -65.61
CA LEU A 1136 -9.57 16.24 -66.32
C LEU A 1136 -9.06 17.60 -66.82
N HIS A 1137 -8.32 18.34 -65.99
CA HIS A 1137 -7.75 19.66 -66.31
C HIS A 1137 -6.59 19.94 -65.34
N ASP A 1138 -5.70 20.87 -65.72
CA ASP A 1138 -4.59 21.32 -64.87
C ASP A 1138 -5.06 22.45 -63.92
N THR A 1139 -4.28 22.78 -62.88
CA THR A 1139 -4.65 23.78 -61.88
C THR A 1139 -4.92 25.18 -62.48
N GLU A 1140 -4.34 25.52 -63.64
CA GLU A 1140 -4.56 26.81 -64.33
C GLU A 1140 -5.82 26.85 -65.24
N ASP A 1141 -6.40 25.70 -65.59
CA ASP A 1141 -7.57 25.58 -66.50
C ASP A 1141 -8.88 25.27 -65.73
N CYS A 1142 -8.89 25.52 -64.41
CA CYS A 1142 -10.00 25.10 -63.55
C CYS A 1142 -11.29 25.89 -63.84
N PRO A 1143 -12.44 25.24 -64.19
CA PRO A 1143 -13.69 25.95 -64.47
C PRO A 1143 -14.19 26.82 -63.30
N THR A 1144 -13.85 26.44 -62.07
CA THR A 1144 -14.15 27.17 -60.83
C THR A 1144 -13.38 28.50 -60.73
N GLN A 1145 -12.21 28.59 -61.36
CA GLN A 1145 -11.35 29.78 -61.41
C GLN A 1145 -11.95 30.87 -62.32
N ALA A 1146 -12.84 30.49 -63.26
CA ALA A 1146 -13.53 31.39 -64.18
C ALA A 1146 -14.89 31.92 -63.67
N GLN A 1147 -15.29 31.63 -62.41
CA GLN A 1147 -16.58 32.06 -61.85
C GLN A 1147 -16.52 33.10 -60.71
N MET A 1148 -15.32 33.61 -60.36
CA MET A 1148 -15.19 34.78 -59.49
C MET A 1148 -14.90 36.02 -60.34
N SER A 1149 -15.79 37.01 -60.28
CA SER A 1149 -15.77 38.21 -61.13
C SER A 1149 -15.17 39.42 -60.41
N GLU A 1150 -14.65 40.36 -61.21
CA GLU A 1150 -14.35 41.78 -60.88
C GLU A 1150 -13.09 42.11 -60.02
N ASP A 1151 -12.06 42.63 -60.71
CA ASP A 1151 -11.32 43.84 -60.29
C ASP A 1151 -12.21 45.10 -60.50
N PRO A 1152 -11.94 46.31 -59.93
CA PRO A 1152 -10.73 46.80 -59.22
C PRO A 1152 -11.09 47.58 -57.90
N PRO A 1153 -10.22 48.42 -57.25
CA PRO A 1153 -8.80 48.70 -57.49
C PRO A 1153 -7.86 48.58 -56.27
N HIS A 1154 -6.57 48.50 -56.56
CA HIS A 1154 -5.47 48.63 -55.59
C HIS A 1154 -5.51 49.95 -54.80
N SER A 1155 -5.20 49.88 -53.50
CA SER A 1155 -4.68 51.03 -52.74
C SER A 1155 -3.17 50.88 -52.53
N THR A 1156 -2.44 51.88 -53.01
CA THR A 1156 -0.99 52.02 -52.90
C THR A 1156 -0.52 52.19 -51.45
N HIS A 1157 0.43 51.38 -51.00
CA HIS A 1157 1.39 51.83 -49.99
C HIS A 1157 2.79 51.22 -50.20
N HIS A 1158 3.76 52.07 -50.53
CA HIS A 1158 5.18 51.70 -50.58
C HIS A 1158 5.83 52.07 -49.23
N GLY A 1159 6.16 51.06 -48.43
CA GLY A 1159 7.02 51.21 -47.24
C GLY A 1159 8.46 50.80 -47.55
N SER A 1160 9.44 51.56 -47.06
CA SER A 1160 10.86 51.26 -47.27
C SER A 1160 11.33 50.06 -46.43
N ARG A 1161 12.38 49.37 -46.91
CA ARG A 1161 12.89 48.08 -46.41
C ARG A 1161 13.66 48.17 -45.07
N GLY A 1162 13.14 48.92 -44.09
CA GLY A 1162 13.80 49.20 -42.82
C GLY A 1162 12.92 49.71 -41.67
N GLU A 1163 11.59 49.73 -41.81
CA GLU A 1163 10.67 49.98 -40.68
C GLU A 1163 9.99 48.68 -40.26
N GLU A 1164 10.01 48.38 -38.96
CA GLU A 1164 9.30 47.23 -38.38
C GLU A 1164 7.79 47.43 -38.50
N ARG A 1165 7.10 46.37 -38.93
CA ARG A 1165 5.65 46.40 -39.10
C ARG A 1165 4.99 46.38 -37.72
N PRO A 1166 4.16 47.37 -37.35
CA PRO A 1166 3.50 47.40 -36.05
C PRO A 1166 2.72 46.13 -35.78
N TYR A 1167 2.98 45.52 -34.63
CA TYR A 1167 2.29 44.32 -34.14
C TYR A 1167 1.63 44.65 -32.79
N CYS A 1168 0.42 44.11 -32.60
CA CYS A 1168 -0.35 44.33 -31.39
C CYS A 1168 -0.36 43.04 -30.57
N ASP A 1169 0.39 43.02 -29.46
CA ASP A 1169 0.45 41.88 -28.53
C ASP A 1169 -0.86 41.63 -27.76
N ILE A 1170 -1.87 42.51 -27.88
CA ILE A 1170 -3.16 42.40 -27.20
C ILE A 1170 -4.19 41.64 -28.05
N CYS A 1171 -4.16 41.80 -29.38
CA CYS A 1171 -5.10 41.14 -30.30
C CYS A 1171 -4.40 40.23 -31.36
N GLU A 1172 -3.07 40.13 -31.32
CA GLU A 1172 -2.23 39.33 -32.23
C GLU A 1172 -2.31 39.69 -33.73
N VAL A 1173 -2.68 40.94 -34.07
CA VAL A 1173 -2.80 41.41 -35.47
C VAL A 1173 -1.74 42.45 -35.83
N PHE A 1174 -1.14 42.30 -37.02
CA PHE A 1174 -0.23 43.29 -37.62
C PHE A 1174 -1.00 44.48 -38.23
N GLY A 1175 -0.62 45.70 -37.85
CA GLY A 1175 -1.15 46.95 -38.43
C GLY A 1175 -1.23 48.12 -37.46
N HIS A 1176 -1.17 47.85 -36.15
CA HIS A 1176 -1.10 48.86 -35.10
C HIS A 1176 -0.25 48.35 -33.92
N TRP A 1177 0.10 49.22 -32.99
CA TRP A 1177 0.79 48.85 -31.74
C TRP A 1177 -0.22 48.63 -30.62
N ALA A 1178 0.14 47.83 -29.62
CA ALA A 1178 -0.69 47.54 -28.44
C ALA A 1178 -1.31 48.77 -27.75
N THR A 1179 -0.63 49.93 -27.77
CA THR A 1179 -1.13 51.20 -27.22
C THR A 1179 -2.36 51.78 -27.92
N ASN A 1180 -2.72 51.23 -29.09
CA ASN A 1180 -3.79 51.71 -29.95
C ASN A 1180 -4.86 50.64 -30.20
N CYS A 1181 -4.82 49.52 -29.46
CA CYS A 1181 -5.86 48.50 -29.48
C CYS A 1181 -7.13 49.05 -28.80
N HIS A 1182 -8.31 48.70 -29.31
CA HIS A 1182 -9.57 48.99 -28.62
C HIS A 1182 -9.98 47.82 -27.72
N ASP A 1183 -10.42 48.12 -26.50
CA ASP A 1183 -10.71 47.14 -25.44
C ASP A 1183 -11.95 46.25 -25.71
N ASP A 1184 -12.70 46.51 -26.80
CA ASP A 1184 -13.96 45.81 -27.11
C ASP A 1184 -13.75 44.53 -27.96
N GLU A 1185 -12.51 44.19 -28.36
CA GLU A 1185 -12.19 43.01 -29.19
C GLU A 1185 -11.20 42.01 -28.53
N THR A 1186 -11.07 42.01 -27.20
CA THR A 1186 -10.35 40.96 -26.45
C THR A 1186 -11.26 39.80 -26.03
N PHE A 1187 -10.75 38.57 -26.13
CA PHE A 1187 -11.42 37.31 -25.78
C PHE A 1187 -10.64 36.54 -24.70
#